data_AF-A0A5M9J8V2-F1
#
_entry.id   AF-A0A5M9J8V2-F1
#
_cell.length_a   1.000
_cell.length_b   1.000
_cell.length_c   1.000
_cell.angle_alpha   90.00
_cell.angle_beta   90.00
_cell.angle_gamma   90.00
#
_symmetry.space_group_name_H-M   'P 1'
#
loop_
_entity.id
_entity.type
_entity.pdbx_description
1 polymer ?
#
loop_
_entity_poly.entity_id
_entity_poly.type
_entity_poly.pdbx_seq_one_letter_code
_entity_poly.pdbx_strand_id
1 'polypeptide(L)'
;MKLGMVHLMCEKPFDSLEQWSMSFAESIAVNSGFTKGVVEQVFPDLAKEKDLQIVHPCVDVNPKKTETKDDIVSVWQDRNILLSINRFEKKKDIGLAIKAYAGLGKHGRKGVRLVLAGGYDNRVMENVVYHKELVKLASGLGLKTATTKTIVAALNVPDDVDVLFLLSVPNTLKEMLLNSARLLIYTPSNEHFGIVPLEAMKTGWLCPPDDVERWTAVMDKVLNKMTDDQVTKMGKAGVERVKNEFSDVKMAERIDGLIDGMANYTKEGCSATLCILDDYYHSSIGHCILTVPGAAVTSIIYNAKVYETYLWDHRQPTELGLLRTLGFFGFAEQTSQEKSYSTEIEKKERFGAVVVGSGPAGLAVVGNLLEQKKGPVLWVDIAPLKYFGGGRLHHLYQAVPSNTKVNYLKELDQEKTCRIAVAASLGTMLGQGLGPEKGVVKFLGRVQRASWSDDSNWDVKLTSPRGEGLPSLSASSDLLFLCTGSHPTSDGIPDRSAQGIVSLSLDSCLNYRKLAFAVRRSMQERSDPTEKFTIAVIGASHSAILVLRNIYNLATSRNQEFQNVRIKWLTRHELRYAEERDGWIKRDNTGLKVSKYLEKVKTSPETEQEDQDKHLQGCNLVVHAIGFTKNIVPVIERDGTALDITYDHETSEFADTEGKKIKGLYGAGIAFPEKVVDPEGTTEYAVGLWKFMKYLKRVAPTWTA
;
A
#
# COMPACT_ATOMS: atom_id res chain seq x y z
N MET A 1 -34.16 8.64 24.77
CA MET A 1 -34.85 7.44 24.22
C MET A 1 -34.93 7.40 22.71
N LYS A 2 -35.28 8.48 21.98
CA LYS A 2 -35.47 8.42 20.51
C LYS A 2 -34.19 8.33 19.64
N LEU A 3 -33.01 8.77 20.10
CA LEU A 3 -31.75 8.61 19.33
C LEU A 3 -31.20 7.18 19.33
N GLY A 4 -31.44 6.40 20.39
CA GLY A 4 -30.94 5.01 20.49
C GLY A 4 -31.68 4.03 19.58
N MET A 5 -32.97 4.26 19.32
CA MET A 5 -33.76 3.42 18.41
C MET A 5 -33.36 3.59 16.94
N VAL A 6 -32.94 4.79 16.52
CA VAL A 6 -32.50 5.03 15.14
C VAL A 6 -31.13 4.42 14.86
N HIS A 7 -30.22 4.40 15.85
CA HIS A 7 -28.92 3.72 15.72
C HIS A 7 -29.10 2.19 15.60
N LEU A 8 -29.94 1.59 16.46
CA LEU A 8 -30.29 0.17 16.40
C LEU A 8 -31.02 -0.26 15.11
N MET A 9 -31.75 0.65 14.45
CA MET A 9 -32.47 0.36 13.19
C MET A 9 -31.55 0.36 11.96
N CYS A 10 -30.42 1.06 12.02
CA CYS A 10 -29.43 1.05 10.92
C CYS A 10 -28.37 -0.04 11.09
N GLU A 11 -27.98 -0.43 12.31
CA GLU A 11 -26.93 -1.45 12.52
C GLU A 11 -27.42 -2.87 12.20
N LYS A 12 -28.61 -3.26 12.67
CA LYS A 12 -29.16 -4.61 12.48
C LYS A 12 -29.15 -5.15 11.04
N PRO A 13 -29.54 -4.39 10.00
CA PRO A 13 -29.47 -4.89 8.62
C PRO A 13 -28.02 -5.05 8.12
N PHE A 14 -27.10 -4.18 8.53
CA PHE A 14 -25.68 -4.34 8.18
C PHE A 14 -25.03 -5.49 8.96
N ASP A 15 -25.32 -5.64 10.25
CA ASP A 15 -24.85 -6.76 11.06
C ASP A 15 -25.39 -8.10 10.53
N SER A 16 -26.64 -8.13 10.06
CA SER A 16 -27.22 -9.32 9.42
C SER A 16 -26.53 -9.66 8.10
N LEU A 17 -26.23 -8.65 7.27
CA LEU A 17 -25.48 -8.82 6.02
C LEU A 17 -24.03 -9.26 6.28
N GLU A 18 -23.38 -8.68 7.29
CA GLU A 18 -22.02 -9.05 7.69
C GLU A 18 -21.98 -10.48 8.24
N GLN A 19 -22.90 -10.83 9.16
CA GLN A 19 -23.07 -12.18 9.69
C GLN A 19 -23.25 -13.20 8.56
N TRP A 20 -24.19 -12.92 7.67
CA TRP A 20 -24.51 -13.76 6.53
C TRP A 20 -23.32 -13.89 5.57
N SER A 21 -22.59 -12.80 5.31
CA SER A 21 -21.40 -12.86 4.45
C SER A 21 -20.26 -13.68 5.07
N MET A 22 -20.08 -13.62 6.38
CA MET A 22 -19.02 -14.34 7.09
C MET A 22 -19.32 -15.84 7.21
N SER A 23 -20.59 -16.27 7.21
CA SER A 23 -20.95 -17.69 7.33
C SER A 23 -20.50 -18.53 6.13
N PHE A 24 -20.21 -17.91 4.99
CA PHE A 24 -19.66 -18.57 3.81
C PHE A 24 -18.18 -18.96 3.95
N ALA A 25 -17.44 -18.42 4.91
CA ALA A 25 -16.05 -18.80 5.14
C ALA A 25 -15.96 -20.21 5.71
N GLU A 26 -15.03 -21.03 5.23
CA GLU A 26 -14.83 -22.40 5.76
C GLU A 26 -14.36 -22.36 7.22
N SER A 27 -13.44 -21.43 7.52
CA SER A 27 -12.97 -21.13 8.87
C SER A 27 -12.81 -19.62 9.05
N ILE A 28 -13.03 -19.13 10.28
CA ILE A 28 -12.94 -17.71 10.62
C ILE A 28 -11.87 -17.53 11.68
N ALA A 29 -10.85 -16.72 11.38
CA ALA A 29 -9.79 -16.40 12.31
C ALA A 29 -9.98 -15.03 12.97
N VAL A 30 -9.85 -14.96 14.29
CA VAL A 30 -9.90 -13.75 15.10
C VAL A 30 -8.57 -13.54 15.84
N ASN A 31 -8.19 -12.29 16.07
CA ASN A 31 -6.86 -11.97 16.60
C ASN A 31 -6.68 -12.24 18.12
N SER A 32 -7.77 -12.41 18.85
CA SER A 32 -7.78 -12.61 20.30
C SER A 32 -9.09 -13.24 20.77
N GLY A 33 -9.08 -13.81 21.98
CA GLY A 33 -10.30 -14.29 22.63
C GLY A 33 -11.30 -13.17 22.94
N PHE A 34 -10.82 -11.93 23.14
CA PHE A 34 -11.70 -10.77 23.28
C PHE A 34 -12.48 -10.52 21.98
N THR A 35 -11.79 -10.48 20.84
CA THR A 35 -12.45 -10.32 19.54
C THR A 35 -13.37 -11.49 19.24
N LYS A 36 -13.01 -12.72 19.64
CA LYS A 36 -13.91 -13.88 19.60
C LYS A 36 -15.21 -13.59 20.35
N GLY A 37 -15.13 -13.16 21.61
CA GLY A 37 -16.30 -12.83 22.42
C GLY A 37 -17.15 -11.68 21.86
N VAL A 38 -16.51 -10.67 21.27
CA VAL A 38 -17.25 -9.60 20.57
C VAL A 38 -18.00 -10.16 19.35
N VAL A 39 -17.37 -11.01 18.56
CA VAL A 39 -18.01 -11.67 17.41
C VAL A 39 -19.16 -12.57 17.89
N GLU A 40 -18.98 -13.33 18.97
CA GLU A 40 -20.04 -14.17 19.57
C GLU A 40 -21.24 -13.34 20.06
N GLN A 41 -20.98 -12.13 20.58
CA GLN A 41 -22.03 -11.22 21.06
C GLN A 41 -22.77 -10.53 19.91
N VAL A 42 -22.04 -10.06 18.90
CA VAL A 42 -22.59 -9.30 17.77
C VAL A 42 -23.23 -10.24 16.72
N PHE A 43 -22.64 -11.41 16.52
CA PHE A 43 -22.98 -12.39 15.49
C PHE A 43 -23.25 -13.79 16.07
N PRO A 44 -24.31 -13.95 16.91
CA PRO A 44 -24.53 -15.16 17.68
C PRO A 44 -24.84 -16.39 16.82
N ASP A 45 -25.44 -16.22 15.63
CA ASP A 45 -25.76 -17.37 14.77
C ASP A 45 -24.52 -17.85 14.00
N LEU A 46 -23.65 -16.92 13.60
CA LEU A 46 -22.35 -17.26 13.03
C LEU A 46 -21.49 -18.06 14.02
N ALA A 47 -21.49 -17.65 15.30
CA ALA A 47 -20.77 -18.35 16.35
C ALA A 47 -21.34 -19.74 16.69
N LYS A 48 -22.62 -20.01 16.38
CA LYS A 48 -23.21 -21.36 16.51
C LYS A 48 -22.82 -22.27 15.35
N GLU A 49 -22.71 -21.71 14.15
CA GLU A 49 -22.45 -22.47 12.92
C GLU A 49 -20.97 -22.70 12.65
N LYS A 50 -20.09 -21.81 13.11
CA LYS A 50 -18.65 -21.81 12.78
C LYS A 50 -17.79 -21.77 14.05
N ASP A 51 -16.76 -22.61 14.07
CA ASP A 51 -15.75 -22.54 15.13
C ASP A 51 -14.73 -21.43 14.83
N LEU A 52 -14.82 -20.34 15.60
CA LEU A 52 -13.92 -19.18 15.50
C LEU A 52 -12.53 -19.51 16.05
N GLN A 53 -11.52 -19.42 15.20
CA GLN A 53 -10.13 -19.78 15.49
C GLN A 53 -9.34 -18.57 15.95
N ILE A 54 -8.59 -18.68 17.05
CA ILE A 54 -7.78 -17.56 17.55
C ILE A 54 -6.39 -17.62 16.92
N VAL A 55 -6.09 -16.64 16.06
CA VAL A 55 -4.77 -16.46 15.43
C VAL A 55 -4.20 -15.13 15.89
N HIS A 56 -3.34 -15.18 16.91
CA HIS A 56 -2.66 -13.99 17.41
C HIS A 56 -1.67 -13.42 16.37
N PRO A 57 -1.72 -12.12 16.05
CA PRO A 57 -0.69 -11.49 15.24
C PRO A 57 0.71 -11.63 15.85
N CYS A 58 1.73 -11.66 15.00
CA CYS A 58 3.10 -11.88 15.41
C CYS A 58 3.87 -10.60 15.79
N VAL A 59 4.89 -10.76 16.63
CA VAL A 59 5.94 -9.77 16.90
C VAL A 59 7.31 -10.29 16.45
N ASP A 60 8.20 -9.38 16.05
CA ASP A 60 9.58 -9.77 15.66
C ASP A 60 10.39 -10.11 16.91
N VAL A 61 10.63 -11.40 17.14
CA VAL A 61 11.33 -11.92 18.32
C VAL A 61 12.84 -12.06 18.12
N ASN A 62 13.34 -11.72 16.93
CA ASN A 62 14.76 -11.81 16.61
C ASN A 62 15.46 -10.48 16.94
N PRO A 63 16.55 -10.48 17.73
CA PRO A 63 17.28 -9.27 18.02
C PRO A 63 17.80 -8.66 16.71
N LYS A 64 17.39 -7.42 16.43
CA LYS A 64 18.01 -6.64 15.36
C LYS A 64 19.46 -6.42 15.77
N LYS A 65 20.42 -6.90 14.98
CA LYS A 65 21.83 -6.52 15.13
C LYS A 65 21.94 -5.03 14.79
N THR A 66 21.79 -4.17 15.78
CA THR A 66 22.11 -2.75 15.67
C THR A 66 23.62 -2.62 15.83
N GLU A 67 24.33 -2.24 14.78
CA GLU A 67 25.74 -1.81 14.84
C GLU A 67 25.89 -0.43 15.51
N THR A 68 25.19 -0.21 16.62
CA THR A 68 25.40 0.96 17.45
C THR A 68 26.27 0.54 18.61
N LYS A 69 27.55 0.95 18.54
CA LYS A 69 28.55 0.92 19.60
C LYS A 69 27.92 1.11 20.99
N ASP A 70 28.44 0.37 21.96
CA ASP A 70 28.10 0.35 23.39
C ASP A 70 28.11 1.73 24.10
N ASP A 71 28.44 2.82 23.41
CA ASP A 71 28.67 4.15 23.99
C ASP A 71 27.39 5.00 24.22
N ILE A 72 26.25 4.71 23.56
CA ILE A 72 25.01 5.53 23.71
C ILE A 72 24.04 4.94 24.77
N VAL A 73 24.12 3.64 25.05
CA VAL A 73 23.18 2.95 25.95
C VAL A 73 23.38 3.35 27.42
N SER A 74 24.51 3.96 27.77
CA SER A 74 24.93 4.27 29.14
C SER A 74 24.47 5.62 29.72
N VAL A 75 23.56 6.36 29.05
CA VAL A 75 23.27 7.76 29.42
C VAL A 75 22.04 7.96 30.32
N TRP A 76 21.10 7.01 30.41
CA TRP A 76 19.92 7.17 31.27
C TRP A 76 20.23 6.76 32.73
N GLN A 77 20.19 7.73 33.65
CA GLN A 77 20.70 7.55 35.01
C GLN A 77 19.66 7.01 36.01
N ASP A 78 18.37 7.10 35.70
CA ASP A 78 17.31 6.59 36.57
C ASP A 78 17.35 5.06 36.64
N ARG A 79 17.56 4.50 37.84
CA ARG A 79 17.63 3.05 38.04
C ARG A 79 16.26 2.37 38.13
N ASN A 80 15.20 3.10 38.49
CA ASN A 80 13.86 2.56 38.70
C ASN A 80 12.82 3.39 37.95
N ILE A 81 12.59 3.03 36.68
CA ILE A 81 11.57 3.68 35.84
C ILE A 81 10.31 2.84 35.81
N LEU A 82 9.18 3.48 36.11
CA LEU A 82 7.87 3.00 35.72
C LEU A 82 7.52 3.62 34.36
N LEU A 83 7.31 2.79 33.35
CA LEU A 83 7.13 3.27 31.97
C LEU A 83 5.71 3.02 31.50
N SER A 84 5.07 4.03 30.90
CA SER A 84 3.86 3.83 30.10
C SER A 84 4.10 4.36 28.68
N ILE A 85 3.80 3.54 27.68
CA ILE A 85 3.95 3.91 26.27
C ILE A 85 2.59 3.84 25.57
N ASN A 86 1.93 4.99 25.45
CA ASN A 86 0.59 5.11 24.88
C ASN A 86 0.44 6.40 24.08
N ARG A 87 -0.38 6.41 23.02
CA ARG A 87 -0.80 7.69 22.43
C ARG A 87 -1.57 8.51 23.47
N PHE A 88 -1.47 9.84 23.39
CA PHE A 88 -2.19 10.76 24.27
C PHE A 88 -3.68 10.85 23.88
N GLU A 89 -4.39 9.72 23.89
CA GLU A 89 -5.82 9.59 23.57
C GLU A 89 -6.60 9.21 24.85
N LYS A 90 -7.80 9.76 25.06
CA LYS A 90 -8.54 9.58 26.33
C LYS A 90 -8.86 8.12 26.62
N LYS A 91 -9.19 7.35 25.59
CA LYS A 91 -9.49 5.90 25.67
C LYS A 91 -8.32 5.05 26.19
N LYS A 92 -7.09 5.59 26.23
CA LYS A 92 -5.91 4.89 26.74
C LYS A 92 -5.77 4.96 28.26
N ASP A 93 -6.55 5.83 28.91
CA ASP A 93 -6.59 6.05 30.35
C ASP A 93 -5.21 6.12 31.03
N ILE A 94 -4.32 6.96 30.49
CA ILE A 94 -3.00 7.20 31.07
C ILE A 94 -3.12 7.77 32.49
N GLY A 95 -4.24 8.42 32.80
CA GLY A 95 -4.55 8.96 34.12
C GLY A 95 -4.56 7.90 35.22
N LEU A 96 -4.95 6.66 34.91
CA LEU A 96 -4.91 5.54 35.84
C LEU A 96 -3.48 5.26 36.34
N ALA A 97 -2.49 5.29 35.44
CA ALA A 97 -1.08 5.11 35.82
C ALA A 97 -0.60 6.22 36.77
N ILE A 98 -1.02 7.46 36.54
CA ILE A 98 -0.69 8.61 37.41
C ILE A 98 -1.32 8.44 38.79
N LYS A 99 -2.60 8.06 38.86
CA LYS A 99 -3.32 7.85 40.13
C LYS A 99 -2.69 6.72 40.94
N ALA A 100 -2.39 5.59 40.30
CA ALA A 100 -1.76 4.46 40.95
C ALA A 100 -0.34 4.78 41.45
N TYR A 101 0.43 5.51 40.64
CA TYR A 101 1.75 5.98 41.06
C TYR A 101 1.66 6.95 42.25
N ALA A 102 0.70 7.87 42.26
CA ALA A 102 0.47 8.76 43.41
C ALA A 102 0.13 7.96 44.70
N GLY A 103 -0.61 6.87 44.57
CA GLY A 103 -1.00 5.97 45.66
C GLY A 103 0.17 5.32 46.42
N LEU A 104 1.37 5.24 45.82
CA LEU A 104 2.58 4.73 46.48
C LEU A 104 3.05 5.62 47.65
N GLY A 105 2.56 6.86 47.72
CA GLY A 105 3.01 7.85 48.71
C GLY A 105 4.45 8.31 48.48
N LYS A 106 4.93 9.23 49.32
CA LYS A 106 6.29 9.80 49.16
C LYS A 106 7.40 8.77 49.38
N HIS A 107 7.21 7.87 50.34
CA HIS A 107 8.21 6.85 50.66
C HIS A 107 8.32 5.76 49.58
N GLY A 108 7.18 5.28 49.06
CA GLY A 108 7.15 4.25 48.02
C GLY A 108 7.66 4.71 46.66
N ARG A 109 7.71 6.03 46.42
CA ARG A 109 8.24 6.65 45.19
C ARG A 109 9.71 7.08 45.29
N LYS A 110 10.38 6.87 46.42
CA LYS A 110 11.74 7.36 46.62
C LYS A 110 12.70 6.77 45.57
N GLY A 111 13.29 7.62 44.73
CA GLY A 111 14.21 7.20 43.67
C GLY A 111 13.51 6.50 42.49
N VAL A 112 12.21 6.70 42.31
CA VAL A 112 11.40 6.11 41.24
C VAL A 112 10.76 7.22 40.42
N ARG A 113 10.91 7.17 39.09
CA ARG A 113 10.28 8.13 38.16
C ARG A 113 9.21 7.43 37.31
N LEU A 114 8.05 8.07 37.18
CA LEU A 114 7.02 7.66 36.20
C LEU A 114 7.27 8.37 34.87
N VAL A 115 7.57 7.61 33.82
CA VAL A 115 7.76 8.11 32.46
C VAL A 115 6.54 7.77 31.61
N LEU A 116 5.88 8.81 31.09
CA LEU A 116 4.71 8.70 30.22
C LEU A 116 5.13 9.13 28.81
N ALA A 117 5.47 8.15 27.97
CA ALA A 117 5.90 8.35 26.60
C ALA A 117 4.75 8.08 25.63
N GLY A 118 4.60 8.91 24.60
CA GLY A 118 3.44 8.76 23.73
C GLY A 118 3.49 9.47 22.40
N GLY A 119 2.75 8.93 21.43
CA GLY A 119 2.47 9.63 20.18
C GLY A 119 1.68 10.91 20.48
N TYR A 120 2.27 12.05 20.13
CA TYR A 120 1.71 13.37 20.37
C TYR A 120 1.82 14.21 19.09
N ASP A 121 0.67 14.62 18.58
CA ASP A 121 0.56 15.50 17.41
C ASP A 121 -0.13 16.80 17.83
N ASN A 122 0.56 17.94 17.68
CA ASN A 122 0.03 19.26 18.00
C ASN A 122 -1.23 19.64 17.19
N ARG A 123 -1.46 18.96 16.06
CA ARG A 123 -2.62 19.20 15.17
C ARG A 123 -3.86 18.44 15.63
N VAL A 124 -3.69 17.40 16.45
CA VAL A 124 -4.79 16.62 17.00
C VAL A 124 -5.16 17.20 18.34
N MET A 125 -6.28 17.93 18.38
CA MET A 125 -6.72 18.66 19.57
C MET A 125 -6.90 17.74 20.79
N GLU A 126 -7.34 16.50 20.59
CA GLU A 126 -7.44 15.50 21.66
C GLU A 126 -6.11 15.28 22.38
N ASN A 127 -5.00 15.11 21.63
CA ASN A 127 -3.67 14.90 22.21
C ASN A 127 -3.24 16.09 23.08
N VAL A 128 -3.45 17.30 22.56
CA VAL A 128 -3.04 18.55 23.22
C VAL A 128 -3.84 18.77 24.50
N VAL A 129 -5.16 18.59 24.43
CA VAL A 129 -6.05 18.77 25.58
C VAL A 129 -5.81 17.67 26.63
N TYR A 130 -5.71 16.42 26.21
CA TYR A 130 -5.53 15.31 27.15
C TYR A 130 -4.17 15.35 27.85
N HIS A 131 -3.09 15.71 27.16
CA HIS A 131 -1.79 15.95 27.82
C HIS A 131 -1.89 17.02 28.91
N LYS A 132 -2.55 18.15 28.63
CA LYS A 132 -2.77 19.20 29.64
C LYS A 132 -3.61 18.70 30.83
N GLU A 133 -4.64 17.92 30.57
CA GLU A 133 -5.46 17.27 31.61
C GLU A 133 -4.61 16.35 32.50
N LEU A 134 -3.72 15.56 31.91
CA LEU A 134 -2.81 14.66 32.66
C LEU A 134 -1.78 15.41 33.50
N VAL A 135 -1.19 16.49 32.97
CA VAL A 135 -0.28 17.37 33.73
C VAL A 135 -1.01 17.99 34.92
N LYS A 136 -2.24 18.47 34.71
CA LYS A 136 -3.09 19.02 35.77
C LYS A 136 -3.45 17.95 36.81
N LEU A 137 -3.77 16.74 36.38
CA LEU A 137 -4.06 15.61 37.27
C LEU A 137 -2.86 15.28 38.16
N ALA A 138 -1.67 15.10 37.57
CA ALA A 138 -0.45 14.80 38.32
C ALA A 138 -0.11 15.91 39.34
N SER A 139 -0.20 17.17 38.90
CA SER A 139 0.05 18.33 39.78
C SER A 139 -0.98 18.42 40.91
N GLY A 140 -2.26 18.12 40.62
CA GLY A 140 -3.34 18.07 41.61
C GLY A 140 -3.18 16.97 42.65
N LEU A 141 -2.44 15.91 42.33
CA LEU A 141 -2.05 14.83 43.25
C LEU A 141 -0.74 15.14 44.00
N GLY A 142 -0.19 16.34 43.85
CA GLY A 142 1.04 16.77 44.51
C GLY A 142 2.33 16.17 43.92
N LEU A 143 2.30 15.73 42.65
CA LEU A 143 3.46 15.20 41.93
C LEU A 143 4.15 16.31 41.14
N LYS A 144 5.48 16.38 41.20
CA LYS A 144 6.29 17.28 40.37
C LYS A 144 6.36 16.74 38.95
N THR A 145 6.02 17.56 37.96
CA THR A 145 5.95 17.15 36.56
C THR A 145 6.96 17.88 35.68
N ALA A 146 7.42 17.24 34.61
CA ALA A 146 8.14 17.88 33.51
C ALA A 146 7.64 17.35 32.16
N THR A 147 7.72 18.16 31.11
CA THR A 147 7.37 17.76 29.75
C THR A 147 8.53 18.05 28.81
N THR A 148 8.99 17.06 28.05
CA THR A 148 10.05 17.24 27.05
C THR A 148 9.67 16.65 25.70
N LYS A 149 10.34 17.15 24.66
CA LYS A 149 10.13 16.75 23.25
C LYS A 149 11.39 16.14 22.62
N THR A 150 12.55 16.25 23.26
CA THR A 150 13.83 15.82 22.71
C THR A 150 14.58 14.93 23.70
N ILE A 151 15.43 14.05 23.18
CA ILE A 151 16.26 13.13 23.97
C ILE A 151 17.16 13.92 24.95
N VAL A 152 17.83 14.96 24.46
CA VAL A 152 18.75 15.79 25.26
C VAL A 152 18.01 16.49 26.41
N ALA A 153 16.82 17.03 26.16
CA ALA A 153 16.03 17.66 27.21
C ALA A 153 15.53 16.63 28.23
N ALA A 154 15.18 15.41 27.79
CA ALA A 154 14.74 14.33 28.65
C ALA A 154 15.85 13.85 29.61
N LEU A 155 17.09 13.78 29.13
CA LEU A 155 18.26 13.38 29.92
C LEU A 155 18.68 14.42 30.96
N ASN A 156 18.33 15.69 30.75
CA ASN A 156 18.67 16.80 31.67
C ASN A 156 17.54 17.13 32.66
N VAL A 157 16.51 16.28 32.77
CA VAL A 157 15.41 16.49 33.72
C VAL A 157 15.88 16.20 35.15
N PRO A 158 15.72 17.15 36.09
CA PRO A 158 16.15 16.98 37.48
C PRO A 158 15.54 15.75 38.17
N ASP A 159 16.34 15.06 38.98
CA ASP A 159 15.97 13.84 39.73
C ASP A 159 14.74 13.99 40.64
N ASP A 160 14.41 15.22 41.05
CA ASP A 160 13.26 15.50 41.90
C ASP A 160 11.91 15.57 41.14
N VAL A 161 11.92 15.35 39.82
CA VAL A 161 10.70 15.22 39.00
C VAL A 161 10.11 13.82 39.13
N ASP A 162 8.88 13.76 39.63
CA ASP A 162 8.11 12.53 39.85
C ASP A 162 7.55 11.95 38.53
N VAL A 163 6.97 12.80 37.67
CA VAL A 163 6.31 12.39 36.41
C VAL A 163 6.90 13.12 35.22
N LEU A 164 7.49 12.37 34.29
CA LEU A 164 8.07 12.88 33.05
C LEU A 164 7.18 12.53 31.85
N PHE A 165 6.65 13.56 31.19
CA PHE A 165 5.91 13.44 29.93
C PHE A 165 6.86 13.57 28.74
N LEU A 166 6.95 12.51 27.93
CA LEU A 166 7.76 12.49 26.71
C LEU A 166 6.85 12.50 25.48
N LEU A 167 6.81 13.65 24.80
CA LEU A 167 5.95 13.86 23.63
C LEU A 167 6.67 13.40 22.37
N SER A 168 6.14 12.36 21.71
CA SER A 168 6.66 11.77 20.46
C SER A 168 8.14 11.37 20.53
N VAL A 169 8.39 10.18 21.07
CA VAL A 169 9.76 9.65 21.24
C VAL A 169 10.28 8.97 19.96
N PRO A 170 11.54 9.24 19.54
CA PRO A 170 12.22 8.43 18.53
C PRO A 170 12.34 6.97 18.96
N ASN A 171 12.43 6.04 17.99
CA ASN A 171 12.54 4.60 18.28
C ASN A 171 13.76 4.26 19.17
N THR A 172 14.88 4.95 18.99
CA THR A 172 16.07 4.75 19.84
C THR A 172 15.81 5.07 21.31
N LEU A 173 15.12 6.18 21.58
CA LEU A 173 14.72 6.54 22.96
C LEU A 173 13.69 5.55 23.52
N LYS A 174 12.76 5.08 22.68
CA LYS A 174 11.80 4.05 23.07
C LYS A 174 12.51 2.76 23.51
N GLU A 175 13.50 2.30 22.74
CA GLU A 175 14.30 1.10 23.07
C GLU A 175 15.10 1.29 24.36
N MET A 176 15.73 2.46 24.56
CA MET A 176 16.42 2.79 25.81
C MET A 176 15.48 2.74 27.02
N LEU A 177 14.31 3.39 26.92
CA LEU A 177 13.32 3.39 28.01
C LEU A 177 12.82 1.99 28.33
N LEU A 178 12.55 1.16 27.31
CA LEU A 178 12.12 -0.23 27.50
C LEU A 178 13.21 -1.06 28.21
N ASN A 179 14.48 -0.88 27.84
CA ASN A 179 15.60 -1.58 28.47
C ASN A 179 15.85 -1.14 29.92
N SER A 180 15.60 0.14 30.23
CA SER A 180 15.77 0.71 31.58
C SER A 180 14.53 0.57 32.47
N ALA A 181 13.37 0.22 31.90
CA ALA A 181 12.13 0.13 32.66
C ALA A 181 12.14 -1.04 33.64
N ARG A 182 11.79 -0.74 34.90
CA ARG A 182 11.57 -1.75 35.94
C ARG A 182 10.20 -2.40 35.80
N LEU A 183 9.21 -1.60 35.36
CA LEU A 183 7.83 -2.04 35.13
C LEU A 183 7.23 -1.26 33.97
N LEU A 184 6.61 -1.99 33.04
CA LEU A 184 5.81 -1.44 31.95
C LEU A 184 4.33 -1.43 32.33
N ILE A 185 3.69 -0.27 32.24
CA ILE A 185 2.32 -0.02 32.67
C ILE A 185 1.45 0.22 31.43
N TYR A 186 0.45 -0.66 31.25
CA TYR A 186 -0.47 -0.62 30.12
C TYR A 186 -1.93 -0.51 30.58
N THR A 187 -2.46 0.71 30.58
CA THR A 187 -3.79 1.08 31.10
C THR A 187 -4.99 1.00 30.13
N PRO A 188 -4.84 0.88 28.79
CA PRO A 188 -5.99 0.80 27.90
C PRO A 188 -6.95 -0.36 28.23
N SER A 189 -8.25 -0.07 28.26
CA SER A 189 -9.30 -1.08 28.40
C SER A 189 -9.77 -1.59 27.04
N ASN A 190 -10.12 -2.88 26.94
CA ASN A 190 -10.78 -3.48 25.77
C ASN A 190 -10.04 -3.24 24.43
N GLU A 191 -8.71 -3.36 24.43
CA GLU A 191 -7.94 -3.20 23.20
C GLU A 191 -7.84 -4.53 22.45
N HIS A 192 -8.31 -4.52 21.19
CA HIS A 192 -8.44 -5.72 20.36
C HIS A 192 -7.17 -6.58 20.21
N PHE A 193 -5.99 -6.00 20.42
CA PHE A 193 -4.73 -6.72 20.28
C PHE A 193 -3.64 -6.25 21.24
N GLY A 194 -3.48 -4.94 21.47
CA GLY A 194 -2.48 -4.39 22.39
C GLY A 194 -1.10 -5.04 22.23
N ILE A 195 -0.33 -4.63 21.21
CA ILE A 195 0.99 -5.26 20.92
C ILE A 195 1.97 -5.20 22.11
N VAL A 196 1.75 -4.24 23.03
CA VAL A 196 2.54 -4.03 24.24
C VAL A 196 2.22 -5.06 25.34
N PRO A 197 0.94 -5.38 25.67
CA PRO A 197 0.55 -6.48 26.57
C PRO A 197 1.06 -7.87 26.23
N LEU A 198 1.29 -8.19 24.95
CA LEU A 198 1.71 -9.54 24.52
C LEU A 198 3.08 -9.93 25.06
N GLU A 199 3.91 -8.93 25.39
CA GLU A 199 5.20 -9.09 26.05
C GLU A 199 5.07 -9.48 27.54
N ALA A 200 3.93 -9.21 28.17
CA ALA A 200 3.75 -9.32 29.62
C ALA A 200 2.89 -10.52 30.08
N MET A 201 2.15 -11.20 29.20
CA MET A 201 0.97 -11.97 29.66
C MET A 201 1.20 -13.37 30.29
N LYS A 202 2.43 -13.89 30.50
CA LYS A 202 2.65 -15.05 31.42
C LYS A 202 3.30 -14.65 32.75
N THR A 203 3.74 -13.41 32.85
CA THR A 203 4.65 -12.98 33.91
C THR A 203 4.19 -11.70 34.61
N GLY A 204 3.35 -10.88 33.97
CA GLY A 204 2.76 -9.66 34.50
C GLY A 204 1.48 -9.83 35.31
N TRP A 205 0.91 -8.71 35.75
CA TRP A 205 -0.31 -8.65 36.55
C TRP A 205 -1.48 -8.08 35.76
N LEU A 206 -2.59 -8.80 35.73
CA LEU A 206 -3.87 -8.26 35.26
C LEU A 206 -4.51 -7.45 36.39
N CYS A 207 -4.78 -6.18 36.11
CA CYS A 207 -5.40 -5.24 37.03
C CYS A 207 -6.70 -4.70 36.40
N PRO A 208 -7.84 -4.74 37.11
CA PRO A 208 -9.07 -4.08 36.65
C PRO A 208 -8.83 -2.58 36.43
N PRO A 209 -9.35 -1.98 35.35
CA PRO A 209 -9.11 -0.57 35.03
C PRO A 209 -9.71 0.41 36.07
N ASP A 210 -10.68 -0.04 36.85
CA ASP A 210 -11.38 0.71 37.88
C ASP A 210 -10.74 0.58 39.29
N ASP A 211 -9.76 -0.32 39.47
CA ASP A 211 -9.17 -0.66 40.78
C ASP A 211 -7.78 -0.03 40.98
N VAL A 212 -7.72 1.28 41.19
CA VAL A 212 -6.48 2.05 41.39
C VAL A 212 -5.61 1.47 42.51
N GLU A 213 -6.21 0.94 43.57
CA GLU A 213 -5.50 0.37 44.72
C GLU A 213 -4.71 -0.88 44.32
N ARG A 214 -5.30 -1.75 43.50
CA ARG A 214 -4.60 -2.92 42.96
C ARG A 214 -3.45 -2.55 42.04
N TRP A 215 -3.62 -1.54 41.17
CA TRP A 215 -2.50 -1.02 40.37
C TRP A 215 -1.36 -0.52 41.26
N THR A 216 -1.71 0.23 42.32
CA THR A 216 -0.74 0.74 43.31
C THR A 216 -0.01 -0.40 44.00
N ALA A 217 -0.73 -1.43 44.45
CA ALA A 217 -0.14 -2.59 45.12
C ALA A 217 0.82 -3.38 44.23
N VAL A 218 0.53 -3.49 42.93
CA VAL A 218 1.42 -4.12 41.95
C VAL A 218 2.68 -3.28 41.75
N MET A 219 2.55 -1.96 41.60
CA MET A 219 3.70 -1.07 41.49
C MET A 219 4.61 -1.18 42.73
N ASP A 220 4.03 -1.14 43.93
CA ASP A 220 4.76 -1.29 45.19
C ASP A 220 5.46 -2.64 45.29
N LYS A 221 4.79 -3.72 44.85
CA LYS A 221 5.37 -5.05 44.84
C LYS A 221 6.64 -5.13 43.98
N VAL A 222 6.59 -4.60 42.76
CA VAL A 222 7.71 -4.67 41.81
C VAL A 222 8.87 -3.76 42.23
N LEU A 223 8.57 -2.61 42.80
CA LEU A 223 9.57 -1.64 43.23
C LEU A 223 10.23 -2.01 44.56
N ASN A 224 9.43 -2.38 45.56
CA ASN A 224 9.88 -2.42 46.95
C ASN A 224 9.89 -3.83 47.56
N LYS A 225 9.25 -4.83 46.93
CA LYS A 225 9.09 -6.18 47.51
C LYS A 225 9.67 -7.32 46.66
N MET A 226 10.14 -7.02 45.44
CA MET A 226 10.75 -8.00 44.54
C MET A 226 12.26 -7.76 44.40
N THR A 227 13.03 -8.84 44.41
CA THR A 227 14.47 -8.78 44.14
C THR A 227 14.75 -8.67 42.64
N ASP A 228 15.94 -8.18 42.27
CA ASP A 228 16.37 -8.09 40.88
C ASP A 228 16.39 -9.43 40.15
N ASP A 229 16.75 -10.50 40.87
CA ASP A 229 16.69 -11.87 40.34
C ASP A 229 15.27 -12.31 40.00
N GLN A 230 14.29 -11.96 40.85
CA GLN A 230 12.89 -12.27 40.61
C GLN A 230 12.36 -11.53 39.38
N VAL A 231 12.68 -10.23 39.24
CA VAL A 231 12.30 -9.43 38.07
C VAL A 231 13.00 -9.93 36.81
N THR A 232 14.27 -10.31 36.88
CA THR A 232 15.02 -10.87 35.74
C THR A 232 14.45 -12.22 35.30
N LYS A 233 14.14 -13.10 36.25
CA LYS A 233 13.49 -14.40 35.97
C LYS A 233 12.13 -14.20 35.31
N MET A 234 11.36 -13.22 35.79
CA MET A 234 10.07 -12.84 35.23
C MET A 234 10.21 -12.27 33.80
N GLY A 235 11.23 -11.45 33.53
CA GLY A 235 11.55 -10.96 32.19
C GLY A 235 11.90 -12.10 31.21
N LYS A 236 12.77 -13.03 31.62
CA LYS A 236 13.14 -14.21 30.79
C LYS A 236 11.93 -15.06 30.41
N ALA A 237 11.06 -15.36 31.39
CA ALA A 237 9.84 -16.14 31.14
C ALA A 237 8.84 -15.40 30.22
N GLY A 238 8.82 -14.06 30.24
CA GLY A 238 8.06 -13.24 29.29
C GLY A 238 8.57 -13.42 27.86
N VAL A 239 9.89 -13.27 27.66
CA VAL A 239 10.55 -13.48 26.36
C VAL A 239 10.29 -14.87 25.79
N GLU A 240 10.41 -15.91 26.61
CA GLU A 240 10.14 -17.29 26.17
C GLU A 240 8.69 -17.45 25.72
N ARG A 241 7.72 -16.87 26.44
CA ARG A 241 6.31 -16.91 26.03
C ARG A 241 6.11 -16.22 24.69
N VAL A 242 6.66 -15.02 24.49
CA VAL A 242 6.50 -14.28 23.24
C VAL A 242 7.02 -15.10 22.06
N LYS A 243 8.20 -15.73 22.21
CA LYS A 243 8.76 -16.63 21.20
C LYS A 243 7.86 -17.83 20.91
N ASN A 244 7.25 -18.39 21.95
CA ASN A 244 6.43 -19.61 21.84
C ASN A 244 4.98 -19.37 21.42
N GLU A 245 4.43 -18.17 21.57
CA GLU A 245 2.99 -17.90 21.37
C GLU A 245 2.70 -16.83 20.33
N PHE A 246 3.62 -15.88 20.14
CA PHE A 246 3.40 -14.64 19.38
C PHE A 246 4.52 -14.38 18.37
N SER A 247 5.33 -15.39 18.03
CA SER A 247 6.32 -15.28 16.94
C SER A 247 5.66 -15.43 15.56
N ASP A 248 6.36 -14.96 14.53
CA ASP A 248 6.00 -15.16 13.13
C ASP A 248 5.86 -16.65 12.79
N VAL A 249 6.79 -17.48 13.28
CA VAL A 249 6.74 -18.94 13.14
C VAL A 249 5.45 -19.52 13.72
N LYS A 250 5.08 -19.13 14.95
CA LYS A 250 3.89 -19.67 15.62
C LYS A 250 2.58 -19.20 15.00
N MET A 251 2.56 -17.98 14.47
CA MET A 251 1.41 -17.50 13.69
C MET A 251 1.27 -18.31 12.38
N ALA A 252 2.37 -18.56 11.68
CA ALA A 252 2.38 -19.37 10.47
C ALA A 252 1.92 -20.81 10.75
N GLU A 253 2.49 -21.48 11.77
CA GLU A 253 2.07 -22.83 12.18
C GLU A 253 0.56 -22.93 12.46
N ARG A 254 -0.01 -21.92 13.15
CA ARG A 254 -1.46 -21.87 13.40
C ARG A 254 -2.26 -21.72 12.12
N ILE A 255 -1.84 -20.86 11.19
CA ILE A 255 -2.53 -20.66 9.91
C ILE A 255 -2.41 -21.91 9.04
N ASP A 256 -1.23 -22.53 8.95
CA ASP A 256 -1.00 -23.75 8.19
C ASP A 256 -1.86 -24.89 8.74
N GLY A 257 -1.95 -25.05 10.07
CA GLY A 257 -2.85 -26.02 10.69
C GLY A 257 -4.33 -25.80 10.36
N LEU A 258 -4.77 -24.54 10.22
CA LEU A 258 -6.13 -24.24 9.75
C LEU A 258 -6.33 -24.63 8.29
N ILE A 259 -5.32 -24.38 7.45
CA ILE A 259 -5.36 -24.74 6.02
C ILE A 259 -5.39 -26.27 5.85
N ASP A 260 -4.56 -27.00 6.58
CA ASP A 260 -4.54 -28.46 6.57
C ASP A 260 -5.85 -29.06 7.11
N GLY A 261 -6.44 -28.45 8.14
CA GLY A 261 -7.76 -28.81 8.64
C GLY A 261 -8.86 -28.66 7.59
N MET A 262 -8.79 -27.63 6.75
CA MET A 262 -9.74 -27.43 5.62
C MET A 262 -9.56 -28.48 4.53
N ALA A 263 -8.34 -28.99 4.31
CA ALA A 263 -8.07 -29.99 3.28
C ALA A 263 -8.64 -31.40 3.61
N ASN A 264 -8.89 -31.68 4.89
CA ASN A 264 -9.36 -32.99 5.37
C ASN A 264 -10.89 -33.08 5.57
N TYR A 265 -11.67 -32.08 5.18
CA TYR A 265 -13.12 -32.06 5.39
C TYR A 265 -13.88 -32.75 4.24
N THR A 266 -14.37 -33.97 4.46
CA THR A 266 -15.33 -34.66 3.57
C THR A 266 -16.77 -34.30 3.96
N LYS A 267 -17.50 -33.60 3.09
CA LYS A 267 -18.94 -33.30 3.28
C LYS A 267 -19.78 -34.59 3.26
N GLU A 268 -20.34 -34.97 4.40
CA GLU A 268 -21.51 -35.86 4.44
C GLU A 268 -22.80 -35.05 4.35
N GLY A 269 -23.65 -35.39 3.37
CA GLY A 269 -25.08 -35.09 3.35
C GLY A 269 -25.51 -33.71 2.84
N CYS A 270 -25.77 -33.57 1.54
CA CYS A 270 -26.59 -32.47 1.02
C CYS A 270 -27.85 -33.04 0.34
N SER A 271 -28.97 -33.05 1.07
CA SER A 271 -30.30 -33.44 0.59
C SER A 271 -31.00 -32.25 -0.07
N ALA A 272 -31.30 -32.39 -1.36
CA ALA A 272 -32.38 -31.86 -2.22
C ALA A 272 -32.99 -30.44 -2.05
N THR A 273 -32.71 -29.69 -0.98
CA THR A 273 -33.27 -28.36 -0.73
C THR A 273 -32.40 -27.26 -1.35
N LEU A 274 -31.14 -27.57 -1.68
CA LEU A 274 -30.22 -26.63 -2.34
C LEU A 274 -30.59 -26.33 -3.81
N CYS A 275 -31.29 -27.25 -4.49
CA CYS A 275 -31.60 -27.09 -5.91
C CYS A 275 -32.70 -26.05 -6.21
N ILE A 276 -33.52 -25.67 -5.22
CA ILE A 276 -34.63 -24.71 -5.44
C ILE A 276 -34.21 -23.27 -5.10
N LEU A 277 -33.21 -23.09 -4.24
CA LEU A 277 -32.65 -21.77 -3.94
C LEU A 277 -31.61 -21.31 -4.98
N ASP A 278 -31.01 -22.25 -5.72
CA ASP A 278 -30.11 -21.95 -6.86
C ASP A 278 -30.83 -21.19 -8.00
N ASP A 279 -32.08 -21.55 -8.29
CA ASP A 279 -32.88 -20.89 -9.34
C ASP A 279 -33.34 -19.48 -8.94
N TYR A 280 -33.61 -19.23 -7.65
CA TYR A 280 -33.96 -17.88 -7.18
C TYR A 280 -32.72 -16.96 -7.15
N TYR A 281 -31.56 -17.52 -6.79
CA TYR A 281 -30.26 -16.84 -6.82
C TYR A 281 -29.85 -16.37 -8.23
N HIS A 282 -30.18 -17.16 -9.26
CA HIS A 282 -29.88 -16.82 -10.66
C HIS A 282 -30.60 -15.56 -11.18
N SER A 283 -31.67 -15.11 -10.52
CA SER A 283 -32.52 -14.03 -11.03
C SER A 283 -32.27 -12.65 -10.43
N SER A 284 -31.70 -12.55 -9.22
CA SER A 284 -31.84 -11.33 -8.42
C SER A 284 -30.55 -10.64 -7.96
N ILE A 285 -29.39 -11.30 -7.88
CA ILE A 285 -28.14 -10.65 -7.43
C ILE A 285 -26.95 -11.23 -8.19
N GLY A 286 -26.44 -10.48 -9.17
CA GLY A 286 -25.29 -10.89 -9.98
C GLY A 286 -23.97 -10.78 -9.21
N HIS A 287 -23.38 -11.93 -8.83
CA HIS A 287 -21.94 -12.14 -8.59
C HIS A 287 -21.61 -13.60 -8.94
N CYS A 288 -20.68 -13.82 -9.89
CA CYS A 288 -20.30 -15.16 -10.36
C CYS A 288 -19.46 -15.94 -9.34
N ILE A 289 -19.93 -17.14 -8.96
CA ILE A 289 -19.08 -18.26 -8.50
C ILE A 289 -19.13 -19.31 -9.62
N LEU A 290 -17.96 -19.74 -10.09
CA LEU A 290 -17.82 -20.72 -11.18
C LEU A 290 -17.32 -22.03 -10.56
N THR A 291 -18.15 -23.07 -10.55
CA THR A 291 -17.80 -24.44 -10.14
C THR A 291 -17.16 -25.21 -11.30
N VAL A 292 -16.04 -25.89 -11.04
CA VAL A 292 -15.47 -26.94 -11.91
C VAL A 292 -15.70 -28.28 -11.21
N PRO A 293 -16.18 -29.34 -11.89
CA PRO A 293 -16.41 -30.62 -11.24
C PRO A 293 -15.08 -31.26 -10.85
N GLY A 294 -14.88 -31.54 -9.55
CA GLY A 294 -13.81 -32.43 -9.07
C GLY A 294 -12.65 -31.79 -8.30
N ALA A 295 -12.70 -30.51 -7.92
CA ALA A 295 -11.71 -29.92 -7.00
C ALA A 295 -12.38 -29.38 -5.73
N ALA A 296 -11.87 -29.79 -4.56
CA ALA A 296 -12.32 -29.35 -3.25
C ALA A 296 -12.35 -27.81 -3.16
N VAL A 297 -13.48 -27.27 -2.68
CA VAL A 297 -13.72 -25.84 -2.55
C VAL A 297 -13.10 -25.34 -1.24
N THR A 298 -11.96 -24.66 -1.32
CA THR A 298 -11.42 -23.88 -0.20
C THR A 298 -11.95 -22.46 -0.29
N SER A 299 -12.98 -22.13 0.51
CA SER A 299 -13.49 -20.76 0.61
C SER A 299 -12.72 -19.99 1.68
N ILE A 300 -11.63 -19.33 1.27
CA ILE A 300 -11.06 -18.20 2.00
C ILE A 300 -11.68 -16.94 1.39
N ILE A 301 -12.45 -16.19 2.17
CA ILE A 301 -12.89 -14.85 1.77
C ILE A 301 -11.68 -13.91 1.86
N TYR A 302 -10.87 -13.94 0.80
CA TYR A 302 -9.95 -12.88 0.43
C TYR A 302 -10.52 -12.23 -0.82
N ASN A 303 -10.72 -10.90 -0.78
CA ASN A 303 -11.17 -10.06 -1.90
C ASN A 303 -10.86 -10.69 -3.28
N ALA A 304 -11.91 -11.12 -3.98
CA ALA A 304 -11.83 -11.75 -5.29
C ALA A 304 -11.19 -10.81 -6.32
N LYS A 305 -9.88 -10.94 -6.49
CA LYS A 305 -9.10 -10.32 -7.59
C LYS A 305 -7.85 -11.10 -7.97
N VAL A 306 -7.56 -12.21 -7.28
CA VAL A 306 -6.31 -12.96 -7.44
C VAL A 306 -6.45 -14.13 -8.43
N TYR A 307 -7.66 -14.62 -8.72
CA TYR A 307 -7.86 -15.83 -9.54
C TYR A 307 -7.95 -15.63 -11.07
N GLU A 308 -8.18 -14.43 -11.59
CA GLU A 308 -8.25 -14.19 -13.05
C GLU A 308 -6.87 -14.33 -13.75
N THR A 309 -5.76 -14.32 -13.00
CA THR A 309 -4.40 -14.37 -13.58
C THR A 309 -3.88 -15.80 -13.82
N TYR A 310 -4.54 -16.84 -13.28
CA TYR A 310 -4.01 -18.22 -13.32
C TYR A 310 -4.44 -18.99 -14.59
N LEU A 311 -5.53 -18.60 -15.26
CA LEU A 311 -6.12 -19.36 -16.37
C LEU A 311 -5.66 -18.91 -17.78
N TRP A 312 -4.88 -17.85 -17.91
CA TRP A 312 -4.46 -17.33 -19.22
C TRP A 312 -3.25 -18.05 -19.82
N ASP A 313 -2.43 -18.72 -19.00
CA ASP A 313 -1.05 -19.05 -19.40
C ASP A 313 -0.84 -20.50 -19.91
N HIS A 314 -1.87 -21.36 -19.88
CA HIS A 314 -1.72 -22.78 -20.26
C HIS A 314 -2.97 -23.37 -20.95
N ARG A 315 -3.00 -23.42 -22.30
CA ARG A 315 -3.49 -24.60 -23.06
C ARG A 315 -3.17 -24.55 -24.56
N GLN A 316 -2.76 -25.70 -25.10
CA GLN A 316 -2.58 -25.98 -26.52
C GLN A 316 -3.92 -26.14 -27.28
N PRO A 317 -3.93 -26.02 -28.62
CA PRO A 317 -5.14 -25.76 -29.39
C PRO A 317 -5.82 -27.04 -29.88
N THR A 318 -6.71 -27.67 -29.09
CA THR A 318 -7.62 -28.71 -29.64
C THR A 318 -9.00 -28.86 -28.97
N GLU A 319 -9.38 -28.10 -27.93
CA GLU A 319 -10.72 -28.23 -27.34
C GLU A 319 -11.50 -26.90 -27.28
N LEU A 320 -11.80 -26.35 -28.47
CA LEU A 320 -12.81 -25.30 -28.65
C LEU A 320 -14.22 -25.94 -28.66
N GLY A 321 -14.79 -26.21 -27.49
CA GLY A 321 -16.17 -26.73 -27.38
C GLY A 321 -16.96 -26.16 -26.21
N LEU A 322 -16.37 -26.13 -25.01
CA LEU A 322 -17.11 -25.80 -23.77
C LEU A 322 -16.96 -24.35 -23.27
N LEU A 323 -16.07 -23.55 -23.85
CA LEU A 323 -15.84 -22.14 -23.44
C LEU A 323 -16.87 -21.14 -24.00
N ARG A 324 -17.84 -21.58 -24.82
CA ARG A 324 -18.86 -20.68 -25.39
C ARG A 324 -19.97 -20.29 -24.40
N THR A 325 -20.19 -21.03 -23.32
CA THR A 325 -21.34 -20.80 -22.42
C THR A 325 -21.00 -19.86 -21.25
N LEU A 326 -19.76 -19.87 -20.76
CA LEU A 326 -19.29 -19.00 -19.65
C LEU A 326 -18.97 -17.56 -20.11
N GLY A 327 -18.78 -17.35 -21.42
CA GLY A 327 -18.60 -16.02 -22.01
C GLY A 327 -19.88 -15.17 -22.01
N PHE A 328 -21.08 -15.71 -21.76
CA PHE A 328 -22.33 -14.99 -21.96
C PHE A 328 -22.71 -14.01 -20.83
N PHE A 329 -22.38 -14.29 -19.57
CA PHE A 329 -22.80 -13.43 -18.44
C PHE A 329 -21.94 -12.17 -18.26
N GLY A 330 -20.61 -12.30 -18.35
CA GLY A 330 -19.71 -11.12 -18.41
C GLY A 330 -19.93 -10.27 -19.67
N PHE A 331 -20.39 -10.90 -20.76
CA PHE A 331 -20.79 -10.19 -21.98
C PHE A 331 -22.05 -9.34 -21.77
N ALA A 332 -23.04 -9.81 -21.01
CA ALA A 332 -24.34 -9.14 -20.83
C ALA A 332 -24.25 -7.87 -19.97
N GLU A 333 -23.49 -7.90 -18.87
CA GLU A 333 -23.29 -6.75 -17.98
C GLU A 333 -22.43 -5.68 -18.66
N GLN A 334 -21.37 -6.10 -19.34
CA GLN A 334 -20.49 -5.23 -20.12
C GLN A 334 -21.20 -4.63 -21.34
N THR A 335 -22.06 -5.40 -22.06
CA THR A 335 -22.90 -4.83 -23.13
C THR A 335 -23.96 -3.87 -22.60
N SER A 336 -24.47 -4.05 -21.38
CA SER A 336 -25.45 -3.13 -20.78
C SER A 336 -24.80 -1.80 -20.36
N GLN A 337 -23.59 -1.84 -19.77
CA GLN A 337 -22.82 -0.65 -19.44
C GLN A 337 -22.27 0.06 -20.69
N GLU A 338 -21.72 -0.69 -21.67
CA GLU A 338 -21.26 -0.14 -22.96
C GLU A 338 -22.42 0.49 -23.75
N LYS A 339 -23.62 -0.11 -23.74
CA LYS A 339 -24.82 0.49 -24.35
C LYS A 339 -25.24 1.76 -23.60
N SER A 340 -25.24 1.75 -22.27
CA SER A 340 -25.55 2.95 -21.46
C SER A 340 -24.60 4.12 -21.75
N TYR A 341 -23.28 3.87 -21.78
CA TYR A 341 -22.29 4.90 -22.09
C TYR A 341 -22.36 5.38 -23.55
N SER A 342 -22.57 4.48 -24.50
CA SER A 342 -22.75 4.85 -25.92
C SER A 342 -24.00 5.72 -26.10
N THR A 343 -25.10 5.37 -25.44
CA THR A 343 -26.33 6.18 -25.44
C THR A 343 -26.12 7.55 -24.78
N GLU A 344 -25.28 7.69 -23.75
CA GLU A 344 -24.97 9.01 -23.17
C GLU A 344 -24.09 9.89 -24.06
N ILE A 345 -23.17 9.29 -24.82
CA ILE A 345 -22.35 10.03 -25.79
C ILE A 345 -23.21 10.47 -26.97
N GLU A 346 -24.07 9.58 -27.50
CA GLU A 346 -25.00 9.92 -28.58
C GLU A 346 -26.03 11.00 -28.18
N LYS A 347 -26.40 11.06 -26.89
CA LYS A 347 -27.28 12.10 -26.33
C LYS A 347 -26.61 13.46 -26.16
N LYS A 348 -25.27 13.51 -26.14
CA LYS A 348 -24.51 14.75 -25.90
C LYS A 348 -23.91 15.25 -27.20
N GLU A 349 -24.48 16.33 -27.72
CA GLU A 349 -24.02 16.95 -28.96
C GLU A 349 -22.59 17.53 -28.85
N ARG A 350 -22.15 17.95 -27.65
CA ARG A 350 -20.80 18.51 -27.44
C ARG A 350 -20.29 18.34 -26.00
N PHE A 351 -19.00 18.05 -25.84
CA PHE A 351 -18.30 17.97 -24.56
C PHE A 351 -17.42 19.20 -24.31
N GLY A 352 -17.29 19.62 -23.05
CA GLY A 352 -16.33 20.67 -22.68
C GLY A 352 -14.88 20.20 -22.80
N ALA A 353 -14.63 18.89 -22.60
CA ALA A 353 -13.31 18.30 -22.78
C ALA A 353 -13.38 16.79 -23.05
N VAL A 354 -12.44 16.29 -23.84
CA VAL A 354 -12.12 14.86 -23.99
C VAL A 354 -10.76 14.59 -23.35
N VAL A 355 -10.68 13.60 -22.46
CA VAL A 355 -9.45 13.18 -21.78
C VAL A 355 -9.12 11.76 -22.17
N VAL A 356 -7.93 11.54 -22.76
CA VAL A 356 -7.48 10.23 -23.26
C VAL A 356 -6.47 9.60 -22.30
N GLY A 357 -6.89 8.56 -21.58
CA GLY A 357 -6.11 7.78 -20.62
C GLY A 357 -6.64 7.90 -19.19
N SER A 358 -6.84 6.77 -18.49
CA SER A 358 -7.39 6.75 -17.13
C SER A 358 -6.33 6.64 -16.02
N GLY A 359 -5.06 6.84 -16.36
CA GLY A 359 -3.94 6.87 -15.40
C GLY A 359 -4.03 8.02 -14.39
N PRO A 360 -3.05 8.15 -13.47
CA PRO A 360 -3.01 9.24 -12.50
C PRO A 360 -3.08 10.63 -13.14
N ALA A 361 -2.51 10.78 -14.35
CA ALA A 361 -2.55 12.03 -15.09
C ALA A 361 -3.94 12.37 -15.59
N GLY A 362 -4.63 11.42 -16.24
CA GLY A 362 -6.00 11.63 -16.69
C GLY A 362 -6.95 11.91 -15.54
N LEU A 363 -6.80 11.22 -14.41
CA LEU A 363 -7.59 11.47 -13.21
C LEU A 363 -7.36 12.90 -12.67
N ALA A 364 -6.12 13.37 -12.61
CA ALA A 364 -5.80 14.72 -12.18
C ALA A 364 -6.36 15.77 -13.14
N VAL A 365 -6.27 15.55 -14.46
CA VAL A 365 -6.84 16.42 -15.49
C VAL A 365 -8.36 16.51 -15.35
N VAL A 366 -9.06 15.37 -15.22
CA VAL A 366 -10.52 15.33 -14.99
C VAL A 366 -10.88 16.12 -13.72
N GLY A 367 -10.15 15.92 -12.62
CA GLY A 367 -10.36 16.68 -11.38
C GLY A 367 -10.25 18.20 -11.58
N ASN A 368 -9.20 18.66 -12.27
CA ASN A 368 -9.00 20.09 -12.57
C ASN A 368 -10.10 20.65 -13.49
N LEU A 369 -10.53 19.89 -14.50
CA LEU A 369 -11.62 20.30 -15.39
C LEU A 369 -12.95 20.47 -14.64
N LEU A 370 -13.25 19.56 -13.71
CA LEU A 370 -14.42 19.66 -12.84
C LEU A 370 -14.35 20.87 -11.91
N GLU A 371 -13.19 21.14 -11.31
CA GLU A 371 -12.96 22.32 -10.46
C GLU A 371 -13.15 23.63 -11.24
N GLN A 372 -12.67 23.67 -12.48
CA GLN A 372 -12.82 24.80 -13.40
C GLN A 372 -14.20 24.85 -14.09
N LYS A 373 -15.11 23.91 -13.78
CA LYS A 373 -16.45 23.79 -14.38
C LYS A 373 -16.44 23.66 -15.91
N LYS A 374 -15.42 23.02 -16.49
CA LYS A 374 -15.28 22.76 -17.93
C LYS A 374 -15.94 21.45 -18.38
N GLY A 375 -17.09 21.13 -17.79
CA GLY A 375 -17.87 19.93 -18.10
C GLY A 375 -18.88 20.16 -19.24
N PRO A 376 -19.47 19.10 -19.80
CA PRO A 376 -19.24 17.70 -19.45
C PRO A 376 -17.91 17.16 -19.99
N VAL A 377 -17.29 16.23 -19.26
CA VAL A 377 -16.01 15.61 -19.63
C VAL A 377 -16.25 14.21 -20.18
N LEU A 378 -15.71 13.91 -21.36
CA LEU A 378 -15.62 12.55 -21.88
C LEU A 378 -14.25 11.97 -21.54
N TRP A 379 -14.22 10.95 -20.68
CA TRP A 379 -13.00 10.30 -20.24
C TRP A 379 -12.87 8.95 -20.93
N VAL A 380 -11.84 8.79 -21.76
CA VAL A 380 -11.64 7.64 -22.65
C VAL A 380 -10.41 6.85 -22.21
N ASP A 381 -10.48 5.52 -22.17
CA ASP A 381 -9.28 4.69 -22.01
C ASP A 381 -9.39 3.33 -22.72
N ILE A 382 -8.24 2.84 -23.17
CA ILE A 382 -8.08 1.57 -23.90
C ILE A 382 -7.93 0.35 -22.98
N ALA A 383 -8.05 0.54 -21.67
CA ALA A 383 -7.65 -0.45 -20.69
C ALA A 383 -8.36 -1.81 -20.95
N PRO A 384 -7.64 -2.94 -20.98
CA PRO A 384 -8.21 -4.27 -21.19
C PRO A 384 -9.07 -4.76 -20.00
N LEU A 385 -9.43 -3.89 -19.05
CA LEU A 385 -9.89 -4.27 -17.72
C LEU A 385 -11.07 -3.41 -17.29
N LYS A 386 -12.10 -4.11 -16.81
CA LYS A 386 -13.48 -3.72 -16.42
C LYS A 386 -13.74 -2.33 -15.76
N TYR A 387 -12.75 -1.50 -15.41
CA TYR A 387 -12.96 -0.23 -14.67
C TYR A 387 -11.91 0.87 -14.93
N PHE A 388 -12.35 2.14 -14.93
CA PHE A 388 -11.50 3.33 -14.82
C PHE A 388 -10.87 3.38 -13.42
N GLY A 389 -9.72 2.73 -13.25
CA GLY A 389 -9.14 2.45 -11.93
C GLY A 389 -7.84 3.19 -11.59
N GLY A 390 -7.39 4.16 -12.39
CA GLY A 390 -6.07 4.77 -12.24
C GLY A 390 -5.00 4.17 -13.17
N GLY A 391 -5.41 3.54 -14.28
CA GLY A 391 -4.54 2.96 -15.30
C GLY A 391 -3.54 1.93 -14.77
N ARG A 392 -2.36 1.85 -15.38
CA ARG A 392 -1.30 0.87 -15.06
C ARG A 392 -0.85 0.88 -13.59
N LEU A 393 -0.97 2.01 -12.89
CA LEU A 393 -0.62 2.14 -11.48
C LEU A 393 -1.46 1.20 -10.60
N HIS A 394 -2.76 1.13 -10.88
CA HIS A 394 -3.71 0.25 -10.21
C HIS A 394 -3.42 -1.23 -10.49
N HIS A 395 -3.20 -1.58 -11.76
CA HIS A 395 -3.09 -2.98 -12.16
C HIS A 395 -1.85 -3.71 -11.62
N LEU A 396 -0.74 -2.98 -11.44
CA LEU A 396 0.55 -3.60 -11.14
C LEU A 396 1.03 -3.40 -9.71
N TYR A 397 0.52 -2.36 -9.04
CA TYR A 397 1.04 -1.89 -7.76
C TYR A 397 -0.01 -1.89 -6.63
N GLN A 398 -1.21 -2.44 -6.87
CA GLN A 398 -2.18 -2.66 -5.79
C GLN A 398 -1.63 -3.66 -4.77
N ALA A 399 -1.48 -3.20 -3.53
CA ALA A 399 -1.10 -4.03 -2.38
C ALA A 399 -1.88 -3.69 -1.11
N VAL A 400 -2.82 -2.74 -1.17
CA VAL A 400 -3.62 -2.34 -0.01
C VAL A 400 -5.05 -2.87 -0.19
N PRO A 401 -5.60 -3.60 0.80
CA PRO A 401 -6.97 -4.10 0.74
C PRO A 401 -7.99 -2.96 0.56
N SER A 402 -9.15 -3.31 0.00
CA SER A 402 -10.26 -2.39 -0.31
C SER A 402 -10.84 -1.65 0.91
N ASN A 403 -10.41 -2.02 2.12
CA ASN A 403 -10.78 -1.38 3.39
C ASN A 403 -9.91 -0.15 3.76
N THR A 404 -9.08 0.35 2.85
CA THR A 404 -8.33 1.60 3.08
C THR A 404 -9.32 2.75 3.25
N LYS A 405 -9.55 3.17 4.49
CA LYS A 405 -10.50 4.24 4.80
C LYS A 405 -10.08 5.52 4.09
N VAL A 406 -11.01 6.20 3.42
CA VAL A 406 -10.79 7.49 2.73
C VAL A 406 -10.07 8.52 3.62
N ASN A 407 -10.32 8.48 4.93
CA ASN A 407 -9.65 9.35 5.91
C ASN A 407 -8.13 9.12 5.99
N TYR A 408 -7.66 7.87 5.87
CA TYR A 408 -6.22 7.58 5.83
C TYR A 408 -5.54 8.25 4.63
N LEU A 409 -6.22 8.30 3.47
CA LEU A 409 -5.70 8.99 2.28
C LEU A 409 -5.67 10.51 2.46
N LYS A 410 -6.68 11.09 3.15
CA LYS A 410 -6.73 12.53 3.47
C LYS A 410 -5.69 12.96 4.50
N GLU A 411 -5.28 12.04 5.38
CA GLU A 411 -4.28 12.26 6.43
C GLU A 411 -2.84 12.10 5.93
N LEU A 412 -2.63 11.67 4.67
CA LEU A 412 -1.29 11.59 4.09
C LEU A 412 -0.68 12.99 3.99
N ASP A 413 0.52 13.10 4.54
CA ASP A 413 1.36 14.29 4.44
C ASP A 413 1.79 14.49 2.98
N GLN A 414 1.37 15.60 2.38
CA GLN A 414 1.64 15.89 0.96
C GLN A 414 3.12 16.10 0.67
N GLU A 415 3.92 16.47 1.68
CA GLU A 415 5.35 16.72 1.54
C GLU A 415 6.22 15.47 1.83
N LYS A 416 5.59 14.32 2.10
CA LYS A 416 6.31 13.07 2.40
C LYS A 416 6.06 11.99 1.35
N THR A 417 7.04 11.10 1.21
CA THR A 417 6.90 9.92 0.36
C THR A 417 5.85 8.96 0.93
N CYS A 418 5.05 8.35 0.06
CA CYS A 418 4.08 7.33 0.42
C CYS A 418 4.37 6.01 -0.32
N ARG A 419 3.79 4.90 0.16
CA ARG A 419 3.85 3.63 -0.58
C ARG A 419 3.04 3.78 -1.86
N ILE A 420 3.62 3.42 -3.00
CA ILE A 420 2.97 3.50 -4.33
C ILE A 420 1.61 2.79 -4.39
N ALA A 421 1.44 1.71 -3.60
CA ALA A 421 0.17 1.00 -3.47
C ALA A 421 -0.97 1.86 -2.89
N VAL A 422 -0.65 2.82 -2.03
CA VAL A 422 -1.63 3.76 -1.46
C VAL A 422 -2.13 4.73 -2.53
N ALA A 423 -1.22 5.22 -3.39
CA ALA A 423 -1.57 6.04 -4.55
C ALA A 423 -2.41 5.25 -5.57
N ALA A 424 -2.12 3.96 -5.77
CA ALA A 424 -2.92 3.06 -6.61
C ALA A 424 -4.37 2.94 -6.10
N SER A 425 -4.57 2.69 -4.81
CA SER A 425 -5.90 2.59 -4.19
C SER A 425 -6.70 3.90 -4.29
N LEU A 426 -6.04 5.05 -4.12
CA LEU A 426 -6.66 6.37 -4.32
C LEU A 426 -7.15 6.53 -5.77
N GLY A 427 -6.32 6.15 -6.75
CA GLY A 427 -6.68 6.16 -8.16
C GLY A 427 -7.93 5.33 -8.47
N THR A 428 -8.05 4.16 -7.85
CA THR A 428 -9.23 3.29 -7.99
C THR A 428 -10.48 3.94 -7.42
N MET A 429 -10.40 4.45 -6.19
CA MET A 429 -11.54 5.04 -5.48
C MET A 429 -12.10 6.24 -6.25
N LEU A 430 -11.21 7.16 -6.67
CA LEU A 430 -11.62 8.33 -7.43
C LEU A 430 -12.11 7.96 -8.83
N GLY A 431 -11.40 7.06 -9.51
CA GLY A 431 -11.80 6.59 -10.84
C GLY A 431 -13.16 5.89 -10.84
N GLN A 432 -13.52 5.17 -9.78
CA GLN A 432 -14.85 4.57 -9.60
C GLN A 432 -15.91 5.60 -9.21
N GLY A 433 -15.59 6.52 -8.29
CA GLY A 433 -16.55 7.49 -7.74
C GLY A 433 -16.88 8.69 -8.64
N LEU A 434 -16.18 8.88 -9.76
CA LEU A 434 -16.55 9.85 -10.79
C LEU A 434 -17.55 9.22 -11.76
N GLY A 435 -18.64 9.90 -12.09
CA GLY A 435 -19.64 9.38 -13.03
C GLY A 435 -20.46 10.48 -13.70
N PRO A 436 -21.48 10.12 -14.49
CA PRO A 436 -22.34 11.07 -15.19
C PRO A 436 -22.99 12.10 -14.27
N GLU A 437 -23.31 11.71 -13.03
CA GLU A 437 -23.85 12.57 -11.96
C GLU A 437 -22.86 13.66 -11.50
N LYS A 438 -21.57 13.50 -11.80
CA LYS A 438 -20.51 14.50 -11.60
C LYS A 438 -20.08 15.17 -12.90
N GLY A 439 -20.79 14.94 -14.00
CA GLY A 439 -20.47 15.50 -15.31
C GLY A 439 -19.37 14.75 -16.07
N VAL A 440 -19.03 13.52 -15.66
CA VAL A 440 -18.00 12.70 -16.31
C VAL A 440 -18.62 11.49 -17.00
N VAL A 441 -18.53 11.43 -18.32
CA VAL A 441 -18.93 10.27 -19.12
C VAL A 441 -17.68 9.42 -19.37
N LYS A 442 -17.75 8.12 -19.07
CA LYS A 442 -16.63 7.20 -19.26
C LYS A 442 -16.84 6.38 -20.53
N PHE A 443 -15.78 6.22 -21.32
CA PHE A 443 -15.81 5.36 -22.51
C PHE A 443 -14.62 4.42 -22.52
N LEU A 444 -14.90 3.12 -22.47
CA LEU A 444 -13.88 2.09 -22.65
C LEU A 444 -13.68 1.89 -24.14
N GLY A 445 -12.54 2.30 -24.69
CA GLY A 445 -12.26 2.23 -26.12
C GLY A 445 -11.05 3.03 -26.52
N ARG A 446 -10.72 2.97 -27.81
CA ARG A 446 -9.57 3.66 -28.38
C ARG A 446 -9.99 4.92 -29.11
N VAL A 447 -9.30 6.02 -28.83
CA VAL A 447 -9.28 7.18 -29.72
C VAL A 447 -8.33 6.87 -30.87
N GLN A 448 -8.85 6.76 -32.09
CA GLN A 448 -8.01 6.50 -33.27
C GLN A 448 -7.47 7.80 -33.85
N ARG A 449 -8.37 8.78 -34.03
CA ARG A 449 -8.05 10.11 -34.53
C ARG A 449 -8.80 11.18 -33.76
N ALA A 450 -8.23 12.37 -33.73
CA ALA A 450 -8.91 13.58 -33.32
C ALA A 450 -8.57 14.71 -34.31
N SER A 451 -9.58 15.27 -34.95
CA SER A 451 -9.42 16.32 -35.96
C SER A 451 -9.86 17.66 -35.40
N TRP A 452 -8.99 18.66 -35.50
CA TRP A 452 -9.30 20.03 -35.11
C TRP A 452 -9.78 20.85 -36.32
N SER A 453 -10.80 21.68 -36.15
CA SER A 453 -11.24 22.68 -37.13
C SER A 453 -11.74 23.95 -36.45
N ASP A 454 -11.75 25.07 -37.18
CA ASP A 454 -12.29 26.35 -36.67
C ASP A 454 -13.81 26.28 -36.37
N ASP A 455 -14.55 25.41 -37.07
CA ASP A 455 -16.01 25.30 -36.94
C ASP A 455 -16.44 24.38 -35.78
N SER A 456 -15.69 23.31 -35.51
CA SER A 456 -16.09 22.26 -34.55
C SER A 456 -15.17 22.10 -33.34
N ASN A 457 -14.09 22.89 -33.24
CA ASN A 457 -12.96 22.62 -32.36
C ASN A 457 -12.49 21.17 -32.59
N TRP A 458 -12.72 20.22 -31.69
CA TRP A 458 -12.26 18.84 -31.81
C TRP A 458 -13.37 17.87 -32.20
N ASP A 459 -13.21 17.13 -33.30
CA ASP A 459 -13.95 15.90 -33.63
C ASP A 459 -13.11 14.68 -33.25
N VAL A 460 -13.56 13.92 -32.24
CA VAL A 460 -12.82 12.78 -31.70
C VAL A 460 -13.48 11.47 -32.11
N LYS A 461 -12.77 10.65 -32.90
CA LYS A 461 -13.26 9.34 -33.37
C LYS A 461 -12.88 8.23 -32.40
N LEU A 462 -13.90 7.55 -31.91
CA LEU A 462 -13.83 6.50 -30.92
C LEU A 462 -14.14 5.14 -31.54
N THR A 463 -13.41 4.12 -31.09
CA THR A 463 -13.67 2.73 -31.46
C THR A 463 -13.86 1.86 -30.24
N SER A 464 -14.85 0.99 -30.33
CA SER A 464 -15.17 0.01 -29.30
C SER A 464 -14.02 -1.00 -29.13
N PRO A 465 -13.79 -1.53 -27.91
CA PRO A 465 -12.75 -2.53 -27.65
C PRO A 465 -12.95 -3.86 -28.39
N ARG A 466 -14.15 -4.14 -28.92
CA ARG A 466 -14.53 -5.45 -29.47
C ARG A 466 -14.14 -5.69 -30.94
N GLY A 467 -13.46 -4.74 -31.59
CA GLY A 467 -13.03 -4.91 -32.98
C GLY A 467 -14.17 -4.79 -34.01
N GLU A 468 -13.78 -4.73 -35.28
CA GLU A 468 -14.52 -4.26 -36.45
C GLU A 468 -15.95 -4.81 -36.63
N GLY A 469 -16.93 -3.89 -36.83
CA GLY A 469 -18.32 -4.23 -37.16
C GLY A 469 -19.39 -3.36 -36.45
N LEU A 470 -19.03 -2.63 -35.41
CA LEU A 470 -19.89 -1.64 -34.74
C LEU A 470 -19.61 -0.23 -35.29
N PRO A 471 -20.62 0.66 -35.38
CA PRO A 471 -20.45 2.01 -35.90
C PRO A 471 -19.39 2.77 -35.08
N SER A 472 -18.45 3.42 -35.76
CA SER A 472 -17.49 4.31 -35.11
C SER A 472 -18.24 5.49 -34.52
N LEU A 473 -18.08 5.70 -33.22
CA LEU A 473 -18.70 6.82 -32.51
C LEU A 473 -17.81 8.06 -32.65
N SER A 474 -18.40 9.24 -32.78
CA SER A 474 -17.66 10.51 -32.78
C SER A 474 -18.18 11.40 -31.67
N ALA A 475 -17.30 12.17 -31.05
CA ALA A 475 -17.64 13.13 -30.02
C ALA A 475 -16.97 14.47 -30.30
N SER A 476 -17.77 15.54 -30.33
CA SER A 476 -17.25 16.89 -30.46
C SER A 476 -16.82 17.45 -29.11
N SER A 477 -15.73 18.21 -29.06
CA SER A 477 -15.27 18.85 -27.82
C SER A 477 -14.51 20.15 -28.01
N ASP A 478 -14.50 20.97 -26.96
CA ASP A 478 -13.74 22.22 -26.93
C ASP A 478 -12.26 22.00 -26.61
N LEU A 479 -11.95 20.99 -25.79
CA LEU A 479 -10.60 20.68 -25.32
C LEU A 479 -10.28 19.19 -25.52
N LEU A 480 -9.03 18.89 -25.88
CA LEU A 480 -8.50 17.53 -25.96
C LEU A 480 -7.24 17.38 -25.10
N PHE A 481 -7.24 16.38 -24.22
CA PHE A 481 -6.11 16.06 -23.34
C PHE A 481 -5.52 14.69 -23.64
N LEU A 482 -4.22 14.65 -23.92
CA LEU A 482 -3.46 13.42 -24.10
C LEU A 482 -2.80 13.01 -22.77
N CYS A 483 -3.28 11.93 -22.17
CA CYS A 483 -2.83 11.37 -20.88
C CYS A 483 -2.48 9.87 -20.98
N THR A 484 -2.03 9.41 -22.16
CA THR A 484 -1.91 7.99 -22.55
C THR A 484 -0.89 7.17 -21.74
N GLY A 485 -0.01 7.81 -20.98
CA GLY A 485 0.98 7.14 -20.12
C GLY A 485 2.13 6.48 -20.90
N SER A 486 2.87 5.58 -20.25
CA SER A 486 4.04 4.89 -20.82
C SER A 486 4.16 3.43 -20.36
N HIS A 487 4.96 2.65 -21.08
CA HIS A 487 5.34 1.26 -20.77
C HIS A 487 6.86 1.14 -20.60
N PRO A 488 7.40 0.12 -19.90
CA PRO A 488 8.85 -0.08 -19.83
C PRO A 488 9.38 -0.28 -21.23
N THR A 489 10.51 0.33 -21.54
CA THR A 489 11.11 0.18 -22.87
C THR A 489 11.53 -1.27 -23.08
N SER A 490 11.01 -1.88 -24.14
CA SER A 490 11.35 -3.24 -24.59
C SER A 490 12.05 -3.26 -25.95
N ASP A 491 11.96 -2.18 -26.72
CA ASP A 491 12.47 -2.13 -28.08
C ASP A 491 14.01 -2.15 -28.11
N GLY A 492 14.57 -2.90 -29.06
CA GLY A 492 16.02 -3.04 -29.23
C GLY A 492 16.71 -3.88 -28.16
N ILE A 493 15.97 -4.50 -27.22
CA ILE A 493 16.55 -5.43 -26.25
C ILE A 493 16.78 -6.79 -26.93
N PRO A 494 18.01 -7.33 -26.96
CA PRO A 494 18.29 -8.61 -27.57
C PRO A 494 17.62 -9.76 -26.79
N ASP A 495 16.99 -10.70 -27.51
CA ASP A 495 16.55 -11.96 -26.88
C ASP A 495 17.76 -12.85 -26.59
N ARG A 496 17.90 -13.27 -25.33
CA ARG A 496 19.00 -14.09 -24.82
C ARG A 496 18.52 -15.47 -24.35
N SER A 497 17.29 -15.85 -24.69
CA SER A 497 16.70 -17.16 -24.38
C SER A 497 17.58 -18.32 -24.85
N ALA A 498 18.19 -18.21 -26.03
CA ALA A 498 19.13 -19.19 -26.59
C ALA A 498 20.42 -19.37 -25.76
N GLN A 499 20.80 -18.40 -24.94
CA GLN A 499 21.94 -18.47 -24.01
C GLN A 499 21.52 -18.98 -22.62
N GLY A 500 20.26 -19.41 -22.45
CA GLY A 500 19.70 -19.86 -21.19
C GLY A 500 19.37 -18.71 -20.22
N ILE A 501 19.34 -17.46 -20.68
CA ILE A 501 19.05 -16.29 -19.86
C ILE A 501 17.60 -15.87 -20.05
N VAL A 502 16.81 -15.88 -18.98
CA VAL A 502 15.40 -15.46 -19.04
C VAL A 502 15.29 -13.97 -18.74
N SER A 503 14.64 -13.22 -19.64
CA SER A 503 14.37 -11.80 -19.45
C SER A 503 13.14 -11.60 -18.56
N LEU A 504 13.31 -10.88 -17.45
CA LEU A 504 12.22 -10.46 -16.58
C LEU A 504 11.75 -9.06 -16.99
N SER A 505 10.43 -8.89 -17.07
CA SER A 505 9.85 -7.56 -17.28
C SER A 505 10.13 -6.65 -16.08
N LEU A 506 10.39 -5.37 -16.36
CA LEU A 506 10.65 -4.37 -15.31
C LEU A 506 9.52 -4.31 -14.27
N ASP A 507 8.27 -4.48 -14.72
CA ASP A 507 7.10 -4.50 -13.83
C ASP A 507 7.09 -5.67 -12.86
N SER A 508 7.45 -6.88 -13.32
CA SER A 508 7.58 -8.05 -12.44
C SER A 508 8.67 -7.83 -11.39
N CYS A 509 9.77 -7.17 -11.76
CA CYS A 509 10.87 -6.88 -10.86
C CYS A 509 10.58 -5.76 -9.84
N LEU A 510 9.73 -4.79 -10.19
CA LEU A 510 9.33 -3.71 -9.27
C LEU A 510 8.33 -4.19 -8.21
N ASN A 511 7.57 -5.26 -8.48
CA ASN A 511 6.68 -5.90 -7.51
C ASN A 511 7.40 -7.04 -6.79
N TYR A 512 7.70 -6.86 -5.49
CA TYR A 512 8.45 -7.85 -4.70
C TYR A 512 7.88 -9.28 -4.76
N ARG A 513 6.55 -9.45 -4.73
CA ARG A 513 5.92 -10.79 -4.77
C ARG A 513 6.06 -11.44 -6.14
N LYS A 514 5.84 -10.68 -7.22
CA LYS A 514 5.99 -11.18 -8.59
C LYS A 514 7.45 -11.55 -8.88
N LEU A 515 8.39 -10.73 -8.43
CA LEU A 515 9.81 -11.02 -8.49
C LEU A 515 10.15 -12.31 -7.73
N ALA A 516 9.71 -12.44 -6.47
CA ALA A 516 9.96 -13.64 -5.66
C ALA A 516 9.43 -14.91 -6.34
N PHE A 517 8.23 -14.84 -6.91
CA PHE A 517 7.62 -15.95 -7.64
C PHE A 517 8.41 -16.31 -8.90
N ALA A 518 8.79 -15.33 -9.72
CA ALA A 518 9.56 -15.56 -10.94
C ALA A 518 10.94 -16.16 -10.63
N VAL A 519 11.64 -15.62 -9.62
CA VAL A 519 12.95 -16.14 -9.18
C VAL A 519 12.82 -17.55 -8.64
N ARG A 520 11.81 -17.84 -7.80
CA ARG A 520 11.56 -19.18 -7.26
C ARG A 520 11.33 -20.21 -8.37
N ARG A 521 10.46 -19.90 -9.33
CA ARG A 521 10.16 -20.78 -10.47
C ARG A 521 11.44 -21.10 -11.24
N SER A 522 12.24 -20.09 -11.60
CA SER A 522 13.49 -20.30 -12.33
C SER A 522 14.56 -21.02 -11.51
N MET A 523 14.54 -20.94 -10.18
CA MET A 523 15.44 -21.72 -9.32
C MET A 523 15.01 -23.20 -9.21
N GLN A 524 13.70 -23.49 -9.20
CA GLN A 524 13.15 -24.85 -9.13
C GLN A 524 13.40 -25.67 -10.40
N GLU A 525 13.55 -25.01 -11.54
CA GLU A 525 13.87 -25.64 -12.82
C GLU A 525 15.35 -26.08 -12.91
N ARG A 526 16.18 -25.83 -11.88
CA ARG A 526 17.60 -26.18 -11.86
C ARG A 526 17.89 -27.53 -11.20
N SER A 527 18.92 -28.18 -11.70
CA SER A 527 19.40 -29.47 -11.20
C SER A 527 20.09 -29.41 -9.83
N ASP A 528 20.76 -28.30 -9.50
CA ASP A 528 21.42 -28.09 -8.21
C ASP A 528 20.88 -26.81 -7.51
N PRO A 529 20.14 -26.95 -6.39
CA PRO A 529 19.59 -25.82 -5.65
C PRO A 529 20.64 -25.02 -4.87
N THR A 530 21.86 -25.55 -4.70
CA THR A 530 22.96 -24.92 -3.96
C THR A 530 23.82 -24.01 -4.82
N GLU A 531 23.68 -24.10 -6.15
CA GLU A 531 24.46 -23.32 -7.10
C GLU A 531 24.09 -21.83 -7.03
N LYS A 532 25.08 -20.95 -7.26
CA LYS A 532 24.85 -19.50 -7.34
C LYS A 532 23.80 -19.19 -8.40
N PHE A 533 22.87 -18.31 -8.08
CA PHE A 533 21.82 -17.84 -8.98
C PHE A 533 21.99 -16.35 -9.24
N THR A 534 22.51 -15.98 -10.41
CA THR A 534 22.88 -14.59 -10.71
C THR A 534 21.79 -13.88 -11.51
N ILE A 535 21.33 -12.75 -10.99
CA ILE A 535 20.36 -11.86 -11.66
C ILE A 535 21.10 -10.62 -12.13
N ALA A 536 21.10 -10.39 -13.44
CA ALA A 536 21.68 -9.21 -14.05
C ALA A 536 20.66 -8.06 -14.08
N VAL A 537 21.06 -6.88 -13.62
CA VAL A 537 20.27 -5.64 -13.74
C VAL A 537 21.03 -4.68 -14.65
N ILE A 538 20.40 -4.26 -15.74
CA ILE A 538 20.98 -3.31 -16.70
C ILE A 538 20.30 -1.95 -16.53
N GLY A 539 21.11 -0.90 -16.39
CA GLY A 539 20.66 0.49 -16.25
C GLY A 539 20.81 1.04 -14.83
N ALA A 540 20.72 2.37 -14.70
CA ALA A 540 20.96 3.10 -13.44
C ALA A 540 19.81 4.01 -13.04
N SER A 541 18.64 3.81 -13.65
CA SER A 541 17.44 4.61 -13.37
C SER A 541 16.94 4.38 -11.93
N HIS A 542 16.03 5.24 -11.45
CA HIS A 542 15.35 5.02 -10.17
C HIS A 542 14.70 3.63 -10.09
N SER A 543 14.09 3.18 -11.20
CA SER A 543 13.53 1.83 -11.31
C SER A 543 14.60 0.75 -11.18
N ALA A 544 15.80 0.93 -11.74
CA ALA A 544 16.92 0.01 -11.56
C ALA A 544 17.30 -0.11 -10.07
N ILE A 545 17.39 1.02 -9.36
CA ILE A 545 17.66 1.05 -7.92
C ILE A 545 16.59 0.29 -7.11
N LEU A 546 15.31 0.48 -7.43
CA LEU A 546 14.21 -0.23 -6.78
C LEU A 546 14.26 -1.74 -7.03
N VAL A 547 14.60 -2.14 -8.26
CA VAL A 547 14.80 -3.55 -8.62
C VAL A 547 15.98 -4.15 -7.86
N LEU A 548 17.12 -3.46 -7.83
CA LEU A 548 18.30 -3.87 -7.04
C LEU A 548 17.94 -4.06 -5.57
N ARG A 549 17.17 -3.12 -4.99
CA ARG A 549 16.69 -3.23 -3.61
C ARG A 549 15.78 -4.45 -3.42
N ASN A 550 14.85 -4.70 -4.34
CA ASN A 550 13.93 -5.84 -4.24
C ASN A 550 14.69 -7.17 -4.33
N ILE A 551 15.64 -7.30 -5.27
CA ILE A 551 16.48 -8.50 -5.39
C ILE A 551 17.38 -8.66 -4.17
N TYR A 552 17.96 -7.57 -3.67
CA TYR A 552 18.77 -7.59 -2.45
C TYR A 552 17.95 -8.09 -1.26
N ASN A 553 16.74 -7.55 -1.08
CA ASN A 553 15.84 -7.97 -0.01
C ASN A 553 15.47 -9.46 -0.13
N LEU A 554 15.32 -10.01 -1.34
CA LEU A 554 15.17 -11.45 -1.54
C LEU A 554 16.43 -12.19 -1.10
N ALA A 555 17.61 -11.81 -1.61
CA ALA A 555 18.88 -12.46 -1.29
C ALA A 555 19.24 -12.42 0.20
N THR A 556 18.80 -11.38 0.92
CA THR A 556 18.98 -11.23 2.38
C THR A 556 17.78 -11.64 3.21
N SER A 557 16.74 -12.20 2.58
CA SER A 557 15.54 -12.61 3.30
C SER A 557 15.85 -13.73 4.29
N ARG A 558 15.11 -13.74 5.41
CA ARG A 558 15.35 -14.69 6.52
C ARG A 558 15.05 -16.14 6.14
N ASN A 559 14.27 -16.38 5.09
CA ASN A 559 13.78 -17.71 4.74
C ASN A 559 14.84 -18.60 4.05
N GLN A 560 16.10 -18.14 3.90
CA GLN A 560 17.24 -18.82 3.25
C GLN A 560 17.01 -19.34 1.82
N GLU A 561 15.77 -19.34 1.33
CA GLU A 561 15.33 -19.80 0.03
C GLU A 561 16.12 -19.13 -1.11
N PHE A 562 16.37 -17.83 -0.95
CA PHE A 562 17.08 -17.02 -1.95
C PHE A 562 18.55 -16.76 -1.58
N GLN A 563 19.13 -17.51 -0.62
CA GLN A 563 20.50 -17.24 -0.12
C GLN A 563 21.59 -17.35 -1.20
N ASN A 564 21.31 -18.11 -2.27
CA ASN A 564 22.21 -18.31 -3.40
C ASN A 564 22.05 -17.24 -4.49
N VAL A 565 21.09 -16.32 -4.33
CA VAL A 565 20.88 -15.20 -5.27
C VAL A 565 22.05 -14.22 -5.17
N ARG A 566 22.59 -13.84 -6.33
CA ARG A 566 23.64 -12.84 -6.51
C ARG A 566 23.18 -11.81 -7.53
N ILE A 567 23.64 -10.58 -7.38
CA ILE A 567 23.22 -9.47 -8.25
C ILE A 567 24.44 -9.02 -9.04
N LYS A 568 24.29 -8.94 -10.36
CA LYS A 568 25.27 -8.31 -11.24
C LYS A 568 24.66 -7.05 -11.84
N TRP A 569 25.18 -5.88 -11.50
CA TRP A 569 24.62 -4.60 -11.92
C TRP A 569 25.51 -3.95 -12.98
N LEU A 570 25.01 -3.89 -14.21
CA LEU A 570 25.68 -3.30 -15.36
C LEU A 570 25.20 -1.85 -15.53
N THR A 571 26.12 -0.89 -15.41
CA THR A 571 25.78 0.53 -15.45
C THR A 571 26.88 1.40 -16.04
N ARG A 572 26.46 2.39 -16.84
CA ARG A 572 27.30 3.44 -17.43
C ARG A 572 27.79 4.47 -16.43
N HIS A 573 27.15 4.56 -15.26
CA HIS A 573 27.38 5.63 -14.31
C HIS A 573 28.20 5.17 -13.10
N GLU A 574 29.07 6.07 -12.61
CA GLU A 574 29.73 5.89 -11.32
C GLU A 574 28.69 5.81 -10.18
N LEU A 575 29.07 5.22 -9.04
CA LEU A 575 28.17 5.13 -7.88
C LEU A 575 27.93 6.55 -7.39
N ARG A 576 26.80 7.13 -7.77
CA ARG A 576 26.40 8.46 -7.36
C ARG A 576 25.45 8.31 -6.18
N TYR A 577 25.63 9.09 -5.12
CA TYR A 577 24.74 9.09 -3.96
C TYR A 577 23.76 10.27 -4.06
N ALA A 578 22.58 10.15 -3.43
CA ALA A 578 21.72 11.29 -3.20
C ALA A 578 22.41 12.17 -2.14
N GLU A 579 22.78 13.38 -2.54
CA GLU A 579 23.51 14.34 -1.71
C GLU A 579 22.55 15.45 -1.29
N GLU A 580 22.29 15.55 0.01
CA GLU A 580 21.49 16.65 0.57
C GLU A 580 22.31 17.96 0.49
N ARG A 581 21.72 18.99 -0.12
CA ARG A 581 22.24 20.35 -0.24
C ARG A 581 21.25 21.32 0.40
N ASP A 582 21.62 22.59 0.53
CA ASP A 582 20.76 23.64 1.11
C ASP A 582 19.40 23.73 0.38
N GLY A 583 18.40 23.03 0.93
CA GLY A 583 17.02 23.01 0.44
C GLY A 583 16.72 22.11 -0.77
N TRP A 584 17.67 21.31 -1.28
CA TRP A 584 17.43 20.37 -2.38
C TRP A 584 18.36 19.15 -2.34
N ILE A 585 17.98 18.05 -3.01
CA ILE A 585 18.78 16.82 -3.04
C ILE A 585 19.40 16.65 -4.43
N LYS A 586 20.73 16.73 -4.49
CA LYS A 586 21.51 16.43 -5.69
C LYS A 586 21.45 14.93 -5.96
N ARG A 587 20.98 14.54 -7.15
CA ARG A 587 20.81 13.13 -7.57
C ARG A 587 19.83 12.32 -6.72
N ASP A 588 18.78 12.99 -6.23
CA ASP A 588 17.63 12.42 -5.51
C ASP A 588 17.07 11.14 -6.16
N ASN A 589 17.04 11.11 -7.49
CA ASN A 589 16.43 10.01 -8.23
C ASN A 589 17.32 8.74 -8.35
N THR A 590 18.65 8.79 -8.11
CA THR A 590 19.59 7.74 -8.59
C THR A 590 20.57 7.18 -7.55
N GLY A 591 20.51 7.60 -6.27
CA GLY A 591 21.48 7.19 -5.23
C GLY A 591 21.30 5.78 -4.62
N LEU A 592 22.40 5.04 -4.35
CA LEU A 592 22.38 3.66 -3.77
C LEU A 592 23.29 3.48 -2.53
N LYS A 593 22.98 2.52 -1.63
CA LYS A 593 23.85 2.00 -0.54
C LYS A 593 23.81 0.45 -0.43
N VAL A 594 24.66 -0.31 -1.13
CA VAL A 594 24.73 -1.80 -1.01
C VAL A 594 26.09 -2.36 -1.49
N SER A 595 26.75 -3.30 -0.77
CA SER A 595 28.05 -3.89 -1.20
C SER A 595 28.23 -5.42 -1.08
N LYS A 596 27.45 -6.17 -0.28
CA LYS A 596 27.76 -7.60 0.02
C LYS A 596 27.25 -8.63 -1.02
N TYR A 597 26.13 -8.38 -1.69
CA TYR A 597 25.47 -9.32 -2.63
C TYR A 597 25.46 -8.81 -4.08
N LEU A 598 26.13 -7.68 -4.31
CA LEU A 598 26.05 -6.87 -5.51
C LEU A 598 27.45 -6.72 -6.11
N GLU A 599 27.64 -7.30 -7.29
CA GLU A 599 28.79 -7.02 -8.15
C GLU A 599 28.42 -5.89 -9.10
N LYS A 600 29.19 -4.79 -9.08
CA LYS A 600 29.00 -3.67 -10.00
C LYS A 600 29.94 -3.83 -11.19
N VAL A 601 29.38 -3.81 -12.39
CA VAL A 601 30.10 -3.82 -13.66
C VAL A 601 29.91 -2.46 -14.34
N LYS A 602 31.02 -1.76 -14.59
CA LYS A 602 31.01 -0.48 -15.32
C LYS A 602 30.97 -0.78 -16.81
N THR A 603 30.03 -0.18 -17.54
CA THR A 603 29.96 -0.24 -19.00
C THR A 603 30.30 1.13 -19.58
N SER A 604 30.91 1.20 -20.78
CA SER A 604 31.05 2.46 -21.51
C SER A 604 30.04 2.52 -22.67
N PRO A 605 29.59 3.71 -23.13
CA PRO A 605 28.68 3.82 -24.26
C PRO A 605 29.21 3.15 -25.54
N GLU A 606 30.52 3.14 -25.74
CA GLU A 606 31.18 2.61 -26.94
C GLU A 606 31.30 1.08 -26.94
N THR A 607 31.43 0.46 -25.76
CA THR A 607 31.57 -1.00 -25.60
C THR A 607 30.34 -1.65 -24.94
N GLU A 608 29.23 -0.93 -24.82
CA GLU A 608 28.06 -1.33 -24.01
C GLU A 608 27.53 -2.72 -24.39
N GLN A 609 27.45 -3.01 -25.69
CA GLN A 609 26.94 -4.30 -26.17
C GLN A 609 27.93 -5.45 -25.92
N GLU A 610 29.22 -5.21 -26.12
CA GLU A 610 30.29 -6.19 -25.89
C GLU A 610 30.46 -6.49 -24.38
N ASP A 611 30.41 -5.46 -23.55
CA ASP A 611 30.46 -5.58 -22.09
C ASP A 611 29.24 -6.33 -21.56
N GLN A 612 28.04 -6.04 -22.08
CA GLN A 612 26.85 -6.81 -21.74
C GLN A 612 27.01 -8.27 -22.14
N ASP A 613 27.43 -8.57 -23.37
CA ASP A 613 27.60 -9.94 -23.85
C ASP A 613 28.61 -10.72 -23.01
N LYS A 614 29.72 -10.09 -22.65
CA LYS A 614 30.75 -10.68 -21.78
C LYS A 614 30.25 -10.94 -20.38
N HIS A 615 29.56 -9.97 -19.76
CA HIS A 615 29.22 -10.04 -18.34
C HIS A 615 27.89 -10.73 -18.06
N LEU A 616 27.00 -10.85 -19.05
CA LEU A 616 25.77 -11.63 -18.96
C LEU A 616 26.01 -13.14 -19.03
N GLN A 617 27.16 -13.59 -19.55
CA GLN A 617 27.54 -15.01 -19.49
C GLN A 617 27.49 -15.54 -18.05
N GLY A 618 26.79 -16.66 -17.87
CA GLY A 618 26.56 -17.29 -16.56
C GLY A 618 25.52 -16.59 -15.66
N CYS A 619 24.81 -15.57 -16.16
CA CYS A 619 23.62 -15.05 -15.49
C CYS A 619 22.40 -15.93 -15.80
N ASN A 620 21.50 -16.07 -14.84
CA ASN A 620 20.30 -16.88 -14.98
C ASN A 620 19.12 -16.02 -15.46
N LEU A 621 19.00 -14.82 -14.90
CA LEU A 621 17.94 -13.87 -15.24
C LEU A 621 18.54 -12.51 -15.59
N VAL A 622 17.85 -11.76 -16.44
CA VAL A 622 18.20 -10.37 -16.77
C VAL A 622 16.99 -9.46 -16.69
N VAL A 623 17.18 -8.24 -16.19
CA VAL A 623 16.17 -7.18 -16.21
C VAL A 623 16.76 -5.90 -16.76
N HIS A 624 16.09 -5.34 -17.76
CA HIS A 624 16.43 -4.07 -18.38
C HIS A 624 15.62 -2.95 -17.73
N ALA A 625 16.29 -2.12 -16.93
CA ALA A 625 15.72 -0.97 -16.25
C ALA A 625 16.18 0.35 -16.91
N ILE A 626 16.02 0.41 -18.24
CA ILE A 626 16.61 1.42 -19.12
C ILE A 626 15.69 2.62 -19.41
N GLY A 627 14.44 2.59 -18.93
CA GLY A 627 13.51 3.71 -19.10
C GLY A 627 12.09 3.25 -19.46
N PHE A 628 11.30 4.22 -19.89
CA PHE A 628 9.92 4.01 -20.32
C PHE A 628 9.72 4.62 -21.69
N THR A 629 8.99 3.90 -22.55
CA THR A 629 8.56 4.34 -23.87
C THR A 629 7.13 4.87 -23.76
N LYS A 630 6.88 6.03 -24.35
CA LYS A 630 5.56 6.65 -24.41
C LYS A 630 4.57 5.73 -25.14
N ASN A 631 3.35 5.63 -24.63
CA ASN A 631 2.28 4.90 -25.31
C ASN A 631 1.84 5.65 -26.58
N ILE A 632 1.41 4.90 -27.59
CA ILE A 632 0.89 5.44 -28.84
C ILE A 632 -0.22 6.47 -28.54
N VAL A 633 -0.14 7.62 -29.21
CA VAL A 633 -1.14 8.69 -29.15
C VAL A 633 -2.07 8.59 -30.36
N PRO A 634 -3.31 9.10 -30.27
CA PRO A 634 -4.19 9.17 -31.44
C PRO A 634 -3.56 10.03 -32.55
N VAL A 635 -3.95 9.75 -33.80
CA VAL A 635 -3.61 10.62 -34.93
C VAL A 635 -4.27 11.98 -34.70
N ILE A 636 -3.49 13.06 -34.71
CA ILE A 636 -4.01 14.42 -34.62
C ILE A 636 -4.11 14.97 -36.03
N GLU A 637 -5.27 15.54 -36.37
CA GLU A 637 -5.54 16.12 -37.68
C GLU A 637 -5.95 17.59 -37.52
N ARG A 638 -5.76 18.38 -38.59
CA ARG A 638 -6.40 19.69 -38.78
C ARG A 638 -7.14 19.65 -40.11
N ASP A 639 -8.44 19.91 -40.07
CA ASP A 639 -9.32 19.86 -41.24
C ASP A 639 -9.21 18.52 -42.02
N GLY A 640 -9.03 17.41 -41.29
CA GLY A 640 -8.89 16.07 -41.86
C GLY A 640 -7.50 15.72 -42.41
N THR A 641 -6.53 16.61 -42.29
CA THR A 641 -5.12 16.35 -42.67
C THR A 641 -4.29 16.04 -41.43
N ALA A 642 -3.55 14.92 -41.45
CA ALA A 642 -2.70 14.52 -40.33
C ALA A 642 -1.60 15.54 -40.04
N LEU A 643 -1.35 15.79 -38.75
CA LEU A 643 -0.34 16.71 -38.26
C LEU A 643 0.70 15.96 -37.42
N ASP A 644 1.96 16.28 -37.67
CA ASP A 644 3.03 15.99 -36.73
C ASP A 644 3.01 17.02 -35.60
N ILE A 645 3.01 16.54 -34.36
CA ILE A 645 2.84 17.39 -33.18
C ILE A 645 4.08 17.34 -32.28
N THR A 646 4.46 18.50 -31.75
CA THR A 646 5.53 18.67 -30.77
C THR A 646 4.96 19.18 -29.47
N TYR A 647 5.35 18.57 -28.36
CA TYR A 647 4.89 18.93 -27.02
C TYR A 647 5.75 20.04 -26.41
N ASP A 648 5.11 21.08 -25.88
CA ASP A 648 5.76 22.12 -25.09
C ASP A 648 5.80 21.72 -23.61
N HIS A 649 7.01 21.46 -23.13
CA HIS A 649 7.30 21.00 -21.79
C HIS A 649 7.11 22.06 -20.69
N GLU A 650 6.91 23.33 -21.04
CA GLU A 650 6.72 24.42 -20.08
C GLU A 650 5.24 24.77 -19.91
N THR A 651 4.48 24.73 -21.01
CA THR A 651 3.09 25.20 -21.09
C THR A 651 2.04 24.10 -21.14
N SER A 652 2.45 22.84 -21.36
CA SER A 652 1.59 21.67 -21.60
C SER A 652 0.84 21.66 -22.94
N GLU A 653 1.15 22.60 -23.83
CA GLU A 653 0.53 22.75 -25.14
C GLU A 653 1.21 21.88 -26.20
N PHE A 654 0.60 21.82 -27.39
CA PHE A 654 1.22 21.25 -28.57
C PHE A 654 1.31 22.28 -29.68
N ALA A 655 2.36 22.15 -30.49
CA ALA A 655 2.53 22.88 -31.73
C ALA A 655 2.72 21.92 -32.91
N ASP A 656 2.36 22.37 -34.11
CA ASP A 656 2.73 21.67 -35.35
C ASP A 656 4.24 21.86 -35.67
N THR A 657 4.71 21.25 -36.75
CA THR A 657 6.12 21.33 -37.20
C THR A 657 6.58 22.74 -37.56
N GLU A 658 5.65 23.66 -37.82
CA GLU A 658 5.92 25.08 -38.06
C GLU A 658 5.96 25.90 -36.77
N GLY A 659 5.72 25.27 -35.62
CA GLY A 659 5.70 25.92 -34.31
C GLY A 659 4.38 26.64 -33.99
N LYS A 660 3.33 26.47 -34.82
CA LYS A 660 2.01 27.06 -34.56
C LYS A 660 1.27 26.20 -33.53
N LYS A 661 0.84 26.85 -32.44
CA LYS A 661 0.08 26.20 -31.36
C LYS A 661 -1.22 25.59 -31.88
N ILE A 662 -1.53 24.39 -31.41
CA ILE A 662 -2.77 23.68 -31.73
C ILE A 662 -3.77 23.97 -30.60
N LYS A 663 -4.79 24.77 -30.94
CA LYS A 663 -5.75 25.31 -29.99
C LYS A 663 -6.52 24.18 -29.27
N GLY A 664 -6.61 24.27 -27.95
CA GLY A 664 -7.33 23.30 -27.13
C GLY A 664 -6.65 21.93 -26.98
N LEU A 665 -5.42 21.72 -27.49
CA LEU A 665 -4.68 20.45 -27.32
C LEU A 665 -3.66 20.54 -26.18
N TYR A 666 -3.80 19.67 -25.18
CA TYR A 666 -2.93 19.65 -24.01
C TYR A 666 -2.44 18.26 -23.63
N GLY A 667 -1.26 18.19 -23.03
CA GLY A 667 -0.58 16.93 -22.68
C GLY A 667 -0.23 16.87 -21.20
N ALA A 668 -0.48 15.72 -20.56
CA ALA A 668 -0.19 15.53 -19.15
C ALA A 668 0.31 14.12 -18.82
N GLY A 669 1.24 14.04 -17.87
CA GLY A 669 1.70 12.79 -17.25
C GLY A 669 3.09 12.38 -17.69
N ILE A 670 3.47 11.13 -17.41
CA ILE A 670 4.81 10.61 -17.72
C ILE A 670 5.15 10.64 -19.23
N ALA A 671 4.13 10.61 -20.10
CA ALA A 671 4.28 10.76 -21.54
C ALA A 671 4.56 12.21 -21.99
N PHE A 672 4.21 13.18 -21.13
CA PHE A 672 4.22 14.61 -21.38
C PHE A 672 4.73 15.34 -20.11
N PRO A 673 5.98 15.07 -19.68
CA PRO A 673 6.50 15.60 -18.42
C PRO A 673 6.99 17.05 -18.58
N GLU A 674 7.06 17.78 -17.47
CA GLU A 674 7.78 19.06 -17.43
C GLU A 674 9.28 18.84 -17.68
N LYS A 675 9.91 19.76 -18.41
CA LYS A 675 11.37 19.85 -18.55
C LYS A 675 11.89 20.84 -17.50
N VAL A 676 12.85 20.40 -16.70
CA VAL A 676 13.43 21.20 -15.61
C VAL A 676 14.93 21.28 -15.82
N VAL A 677 15.50 22.46 -15.59
CA VAL A 677 16.95 22.68 -15.61
C VAL A 677 17.38 22.89 -14.16
N ASP A 678 18.32 22.07 -13.69
CA ASP A 678 18.90 22.25 -12.36
C ASP A 678 19.85 23.46 -12.31
N PRO A 679 20.23 23.96 -11.11
CA PRO A 679 21.16 25.10 -11.00
C PRO A 679 22.55 24.87 -11.62
N GLU A 680 22.91 23.63 -11.93
CA GLU A 680 24.16 23.26 -12.62
C GLU A 680 23.99 23.20 -14.14
N GLY A 681 22.81 23.54 -14.67
CA GLY A 681 22.50 23.56 -16.10
C GLY A 681 22.11 22.20 -16.68
N THR A 682 21.97 21.16 -15.85
CA THR A 682 21.54 19.83 -16.31
C THR A 682 20.04 19.82 -16.55
N THR A 683 19.64 19.40 -17.75
CA THR A 683 18.24 19.23 -18.10
C THR A 683 17.74 17.85 -17.69
N GLU A 684 16.63 17.79 -16.96
CA GLU A 684 15.91 16.57 -16.59
C GLU A 684 14.41 16.68 -16.87
N TYR A 685 13.73 15.54 -17.02
CA TYR A 685 12.27 15.48 -17.11
C TYR A 685 11.64 15.12 -15.76
N ALA A 686 10.65 15.89 -15.34
CA ALA A 686 10.03 15.77 -14.02
C ALA A 686 8.93 14.70 -13.98
N VAL A 687 9.33 13.43 -13.99
CA VAL A 687 8.42 12.27 -14.13
C VAL A 687 7.82 11.74 -12.81
N GLY A 688 8.25 12.26 -11.66
CA GLY A 688 7.71 11.85 -10.35
C GLY A 688 6.31 12.40 -10.10
N LEU A 689 5.44 11.62 -9.41
CA LEU A 689 4.03 11.99 -9.20
C LEU A 689 3.86 13.38 -8.54
N TRP A 690 4.66 13.70 -7.53
CA TRP A 690 4.63 15.02 -6.89
C TRP A 690 5.03 16.15 -7.85
N LYS A 691 6.12 15.96 -8.59
CA LYS A 691 6.61 16.93 -9.58
C LYS A 691 5.56 17.16 -10.67
N PHE A 692 4.94 16.08 -11.12
CA PHE A 692 3.81 16.11 -12.04
C PHE A 692 2.61 16.90 -11.48
N MET A 693 2.21 16.68 -10.21
CA MET A 693 1.11 17.44 -9.60
C MET A 693 1.44 18.93 -9.46
N LYS A 694 2.69 19.27 -9.16
CA LYS A 694 3.18 20.65 -9.12
C LYS A 694 3.10 21.30 -10.50
N TYR A 695 3.53 20.58 -11.54
CA TYR A 695 3.43 21.02 -12.93
C TYR A 695 1.98 21.28 -13.32
N LEU A 696 1.07 20.33 -13.07
CA LEU A 696 -0.35 20.50 -13.37
C LEU A 696 -0.97 21.70 -12.66
N LYS A 697 -0.68 21.91 -11.37
CA LYS A 697 -1.19 23.09 -10.64
C LYS A 697 -0.79 24.41 -11.31
N ARG A 698 0.37 24.45 -12.00
CA ARG A 698 0.84 25.64 -12.71
C ARG A 698 0.16 25.82 -14.07
N VAL A 699 0.04 24.75 -14.86
CA VAL A 699 -0.46 24.84 -16.24
C VAL A 699 -1.98 24.73 -16.35
N ALA A 700 -2.64 24.05 -15.43
CA ALA A 700 -4.09 23.83 -15.46
C ALA A 700 -4.93 25.11 -15.56
N PRO A 701 -4.58 26.23 -14.88
CA PRO A 701 -5.30 27.50 -15.03
C PRO A 701 -5.21 28.11 -16.44
N THR A 702 -4.21 27.72 -17.25
CA THR A 702 -3.97 28.28 -18.60
C THR A 702 -4.72 27.54 -19.71
N TRP A 703 -5.34 26.40 -19.41
CA TRP A 703 -6.03 25.62 -20.43
C TRP A 703 -7.24 26.37 -20.97
N THR A 704 -7.31 26.63 -22.26
CA THR A 704 -8.42 27.36 -22.89
C THR A 704 -8.82 26.70 -24.20
N ALA A 705 -10.12 26.75 -24.50
CA ALA A 705 -10.72 26.21 -25.71
C ALA A 705 -10.25 26.96 -26.96
#